data_AF-A0A8H5VVI4-F1
#
_entry.id   AF-A0A8H5VVI4-F1
#
_cell.length_a   1.000
_cell.length_b   1.000
_cell.length_c   1.000
_cell.angle_alpha   90.00
_cell.angle_beta   90.00
_cell.angle_gamma   90.00
#
_symmetry.space_group_name_H-M   'P 1'
#
loop_
_entity.id
_entity.type
_entity.pdbx_description
1 polymer ?
#
loop_
_entity_poly.entity_id
_entity_poly.type
_entity_poly.pdbx_seq_one_letter_code
_entity_poly.pdbx_strand_id
1 'polypeptide(L)'
;MAPVPALLWRSLRTHQVYGANTDVGKTIFSTILCNAASKRGERTWFLKPVSTGAADEADGWYVLTKIYDTTSRYVSEGPGWLFLETAGGVHSPGPSGTTQADLYAPLRAPVILVGDSKLGGISQTISAYESLRMRGHDIESILLFQDMKYENYQYLRDYFAKLGGISVDTVPEPPTRLDNEQQDVEQMREYYASRNIDHVLESLDRRGKERISRLESMSSKASKSIWYPFTQQKLVTADTISAIDSAHGDYFQVLNPSTSTPNLLQPAFDGSASWWSQGLGHANSRLTLAAAYAAGRYGHVMFAEAIHEPALALAEMLLRGADNPRFSRVFYSDNGSTGCEVAVKMALRAARLRYGWGPNDNVHILGLKGSYHGDTIGAMDCAEPCVYNEKIEWYEGKGYWFDYPTIQCVRGKWVVQVPEGLRDELGQDSDLRSISDVFNLESRLNTEQYRKYERYIQSVLSKLQASGRKFGALMMEPIILGAGGMIFVDPLFQRALVDVVRRSPHLFGHGPSPGDPLSWSGLPVIFDEVFTGLYRLGRFTAASFLGTDADISVNAKLLTGGLVPLCTTMASESIFDAFVSDDKSDALLHGHSYTAHAVGCQVAVESVREMQDMEKRGEWEWAEKDWEKDAQAWSVWSREFVNDVSHNQQVLGVWALGSVLAISLRDEDGIGYKSLAAKKLQTHLREGTGTWNAHSRVLGNVFYVMASQKTKSPKIVKMSSKQLYEKTREQSIIDFEAQTKDLQKEHPDIDFKAVIIEPTMNLMFDIKENLTDDERKKHEEYITRMLQNTGNLSKAEKYLWQARDYLRPYPDVLKQFDDIYINKRPIRVMLSELHETFHQANRHS
;
A
#
# COMPACT_ATOMS: atom_id res chain seq x y z
N MET A 1 7.96 12.62 0.59
CA MET A 1 8.57 12.99 -0.70
C MET A 1 7.93 12.15 -1.81
N ALA A 2 7.68 12.71 -2.99
CA ALA A 2 6.99 12.02 -4.08
C ALA A 2 7.89 10.95 -4.74
N PRO A 3 7.32 9.82 -5.21
CA PRO A 3 8.05 8.83 -6.00
C PRO A 3 8.56 9.41 -7.32
N VAL A 4 9.71 8.93 -7.78
CA VAL A 4 10.28 9.32 -9.09
C VAL A 4 9.63 8.50 -10.19
N PRO A 5 9.10 9.12 -11.27
CA PRO A 5 8.57 8.37 -12.41
C PRO A 5 9.68 7.61 -13.15
N ALA A 6 9.33 6.45 -13.71
CA ALA A 6 10.21 5.72 -14.60
C ALA A 6 10.56 6.56 -15.85
N LEU A 7 11.76 6.32 -16.38
CA LEU A 7 12.34 7.07 -17.49
C LEU A 7 11.86 6.50 -18.84
N LEU A 8 10.63 6.84 -19.26
CA LEU A 8 10.07 6.36 -20.53
C LEU A 8 9.37 7.48 -21.33
N TRP A 9 9.99 7.89 -22.43
CA TRP A 9 9.46 8.92 -23.33
C TRP A 9 9.42 8.43 -24.77
N ARG A 10 8.55 9.02 -25.60
CA ARG A 10 8.57 8.78 -27.06
C ARG A 10 9.74 9.46 -27.75
N SER A 11 10.10 10.66 -27.29
CA SER A 11 11.09 11.52 -27.93
C SER A 11 12.53 11.19 -27.51
N LEU A 12 12.74 10.71 -26.28
CA LEU A 12 14.07 10.47 -25.73
C LEU A 12 14.28 8.97 -25.47
N ARG A 13 15.30 8.38 -26.11
CA ARG A 13 15.76 7.02 -25.84
C ARG A 13 16.76 7.09 -24.68
N THR A 14 16.40 6.51 -23.54
CA THR A 14 17.22 6.58 -22.32
C THR A 14 17.78 5.20 -21.96
N HIS A 15 19.09 5.09 -21.82
CA HIS A 15 19.77 3.83 -21.48
C HIS A 15 20.75 4.03 -20.32
N GLN A 16 20.72 3.10 -19.36
CA GLN A 16 21.74 3.00 -18.32
C GLN A 16 22.95 2.23 -18.86
N VAL A 17 24.16 2.76 -18.66
CA VAL A 17 25.41 2.08 -19.02
C VAL A 17 26.04 1.52 -17.75
N TYR A 18 25.91 0.19 -17.57
CA TYR A 18 26.54 -0.57 -16.49
C TYR A 18 27.85 -1.19 -16.94
N GLY A 19 28.74 -1.43 -15.98
CA GLY A 19 29.96 -2.19 -16.20
C GLY A 19 29.90 -3.47 -15.38
N ALA A 20 30.38 -4.58 -15.94
CA ALA A 20 30.59 -5.80 -15.18
C ALA A 20 31.64 -5.60 -14.07
N ASN A 21 32.56 -4.65 -14.26
CA ASN A 21 33.53 -4.18 -13.26
C ASN A 21 33.94 -2.70 -13.47
N THR A 22 34.89 -2.24 -12.66
CA THR A 22 35.78 -1.13 -13.01
C THR A 22 36.66 -1.50 -14.21
N ASP A 23 37.15 -0.50 -14.95
CA ASP A 23 38.12 -0.67 -16.05
C ASP A 23 37.73 -1.59 -17.22
N VAL A 24 36.44 -1.91 -17.36
CA VAL A 24 35.87 -2.60 -18.53
C VAL A 24 35.63 -1.65 -19.73
N GLY A 25 35.96 -0.36 -19.59
CA GLY A 25 35.82 0.63 -20.66
C GLY A 25 34.47 1.33 -20.77
N LYS A 26 33.65 1.37 -19.70
CA LYS A 26 32.33 2.06 -19.69
C LYS A 26 32.35 3.41 -20.41
N THR A 27 33.25 4.31 -20.00
CA THR A 27 33.33 5.67 -20.56
C THR A 27 33.69 5.67 -22.04
N ILE A 28 34.55 4.75 -22.47
CA ILE A 28 34.89 4.59 -23.90
C ILE A 28 33.65 4.17 -24.69
N PHE A 29 32.89 3.20 -24.20
CA PHE A 29 31.64 2.77 -24.84
C PHE A 29 30.56 3.86 -24.83
N SER A 30 30.38 4.57 -23.72
CA SER A 30 29.49 5.73 -23.66
C SER A 30 29.87 6.78 -24.70
N THR A 31 31.16 7.11 -24.84
CA THR A 31 31.65 8.04 -25.87
C THR A 31 31.41 7.52 -27.29
N ILE A 32 31.63 6.23 -27.55
CA ILE A 32 31.34 5.61 -28.87
C ILE A 32 29.86 5.73 -29.22
N LEU A 33 28.97 5.39 -28.27
CA LEU A 33 27.52 5.48 -28.45
C LEU A 33 27.09 6.93 -28.72
N CYS A 34 27.60 7.88 -27.93
CA CYS A 34 27.32 9.30 -28.12
C CYS A 34 27.78 9.82 -29.48
N ASN A 35 28.98 9.43 -29.92
CA ASN A 35 29.53 9.83 -31.21
C ASN A 35 28.76 9.21 -32.37
N ALA A 36 28.34 7.94 -32.26
CA ALA A 36 27.54 7.28 -33.28
C ALA A 36 26.17 7.97 -33.46
N ALA A 37 25.48 8.26 -32.35
CA ALA A 37 24.22 9.02 -32.40
C ALA A 37 24.41 10.43 -32.98
N SER A 38 25.46 11.13 -32.56
CA SER A 38 25.76 12.48 -33.07
C SER A 38 26.11 12.49 -34.57
N LYS A 39 26.83 11.48 -35.08
CA LYS A 39 27.13 11.30 -36.50
C LYS A 39 25.86 11.10 -37.35
N ARG A 40 24.81 10.54 -36.77
CA ARG A 40 23.48 10.40 -37.40
C ARG A 40 22.65 11.69 -37.37
N GLY A 41 23.21 12.78 -36.83
CA GLY A 41 22.49 14.05 -36.65
C GLY A 41 21.48 14.02 -35.50
N GLU A 42 21.51 12.99 -34.65
CA GLU A 42 20.61 12.87 -33.50
C GLU A 42 21.21 13.59 -32.29
N ARG A 43 20.36 14.30 -31.54
CA ARG A 43 20.81 14.92 -30.28
C ARG A 43 21.16 13.85 -29.27
N THR A 44 22.22 14.13 -28.52
CA THR A 44 22.78 13.18 -27.57
C THR A 44 23.13 13.90 -26.28
N TRP A 45 22.69 13.34 -25.17
CA TRP A 45 23.03 13.76 -23.83
C TRP A 45 23.75 12.63 -23.09
N PHE A 46 24.71 13.02 -22.26
CA PHE A 46 25.45 12.12 -21.40
C PHE A 46 25.27 12.57 -19.96
N LEU A 47 24.90 11.65 -19.08
CA LEU A 47 24.75 11.93 -17.66
C LEU A 47 25.56 10.92 -16.85
N LYS A 48 26.46 11.42 -16.00
CA LYS A 48 27.23 10.63 -15.05
C LYS A 48 26.84 11.06 -13.64
N PRO A 49 25.91 10.37 -12.96
CA PRO A 49 25.54 10.73 -11.60
C PRO A 49 26.70 10.36 -10.67
N VAL A 50 27.33 11.38 -10.09
CA VAL A 50 28.30 11.22 -9.01
C VAL A 50 27.83 12.15 -7.89
N SER A 51 27.70 11.63 -6.67
CA SER A 51 27.45 12.48 -5.50
C SER A 51 28.72 12.53 -4.66
N THR A 52 29.21 13.74 -4.42
CA THR A 52 30.35 14.05 -3.55
C THR A 52 29.94 15.04 -2.44
N GLY A 53 28.62 15.20 -2.20
CA GLY A 53 28.05 16.14 -1.24
C GLY A 53 28.11 15.65 0.21
N ALA A 54 27.52 16.42 1.13
CA ALA A 54 27.44 16.08 2.55
C ALA A 54 26.59 14.81 2.79
N ALA A 55 26.76 14.13 3.93
CA ALA A 55 26.14 12.82 4.20
C ALA A 55 24.59 12.84 4.19
N ASP A 56 23.98 14.00 4.40
CA ASP A 56 22.55 14.27 4.30
C ASP A 56 22.05 14.49 2.86
N GLU A 57 22.94 14.84 1.91
CA GLU A 57 22.70 14.86 0.46
C GLU A 57 23.03 13.52 -0.23
N ALA A 58 23.56 12.55 0.52
CA ALA A 58 23.86 11.21 0.06
C ALA A 58 22.62 10.31 -0.06
N ASP A 59 21.40 10.84 0.13
CA ASP A 59 20.15 10.11 -0.03
C ASP A 59 19.94 9.66 -1.49
N GLY A 60 19.70 8.36 -1.68
CA GLY A 60 19.41 7.79 -2.99
C GLY A 60 18.22 8.46 -3.68
N TRP A 61 17.21 8.89 -2.91
CA TRP A 61 16.05 9.59 -3.47
C TRP A 61 16.42 10.94 -4.11
N TYR A 62 17.35 11.68 -3.51
CA TYR A 62 17.83 12.95 -4.07
C TYR A 62 18.51 12.73 -5.42
N VAL A 63 19.38 11.70 -5.51
CA VAL A 63 20.05 11.32 -6.75
C VAL A 63 19.04 10.99 -7.85
N LEU A 64 18.02 10.17 -7.54
CA LEU A 64 16.99 9.80 -8.51
C LEU A 64 16.18 11.00 -8.99
N THR A 65 15.84 11.91 -8.09
CA THR A 65 15.09 13.13 -8.42
C THR A 65 15.91 14.03 -9.35
N LYS A 66 17.20 14.24 -9.06
CA LYS A 66 18.08 15.04 -9.94
C LYS A 66 18.28 14.43 -11.32
N ILE A 67 18.35 13.10 -11.41
CA ILE A 67 18.37 12.40 -12.70
C ILE A 67 17.08 12.66 -13.46
N TYR A 68 15.93 12.52 -12.81
CA TYR A 68 14.62 12.74 -13.43
C TYR A 68 14.44 14.19 -13.92
N ASP A 69 14.75 15.18 -13.08
CA ASP A 69 14.63 16.60 -13.42
C ASP A 69 15.53 16.97 -14.60
N THR A 70 16.76 16.44 -14.61
CA THR A 70 17.72 16.68 -15.69
C THR A 70 17.27 16.01 -16.98
N THR A 71 16.79 14.77 -16.90
CA THR A 71 16.24 14.06 -18.07
C THR A 71 15.02 14.76 -18.65
N SER A 72 14.13 15.27 -17.78
CA SER A 72 12.94 16.01 -18.19
C SER A 72 13.29 17.31 -18.92
N ARG A 73 14.37 18.00 -18.53
CA ARG A 73 14.90 19.15 -19.29
C ARG A 73 15.37 18.75 -20.68
N TYR A 74 16.11 17.66 -20.82
CA TYR A 74 16.57 17.17 -22.13
C TYR A 74 15.40 16.80 -23.05
N VAL A 75 14.34 16.18 -22.51
CA VAL A 75 13.11 15.90 -23.27
C VAL A 75 12.49 17.18 -23.85
N SER A 76 12.54 18.29 -23.10
CA SER A 76 12.01 19.58 -23.56
C SER A 76 12.85 20.23 -24.67
N GLU A 77 14.13 19.86 -24.77
CA GLU A 77 15.02 20.37 -25.81
C GLU A 77 14.72 19.72 -27.18
N GLY A 78 14.34 18.44 -27.22
CA GLY A 78 13.94 17.74 -28.44
C GLY A 78 14.17 16.22 -28.39
N PRO A 79 13.92 15.49 -29.48
CA PRO A 79 14.17 14.06 -29.53
C PRO A 79 15.67 13.73 -29.60
N GLY A 80 16.07 12.59 -29.04
CA GLY A 80 17.46 12.16 -29.05
C GLY A 80 17.77 10.96 -28.15
N TRP A 81 19.01 10.88 -27.70
CA TRP A 81 19.54 9.80 -26.86
C TRP A 81 20.08 10.32 -25.53
N LEU A 82 19.81 9.63 -24.44
CA LEU A 82 20.43 9.84 -23.14
C LEU A 82 21.16 8.57 -22.70
N PHE A 83 22.47 8.66 -22.54
CA PHE A 83 23.27 7.60 -21.93
C PHE A 83 23.61 7.98 -20.47
N LEU A 84 23.01 7.24 -19.53
CA LEU A 84 23.17 7.39 -18.09
C LEU A 84 24.26 6.43 -17.60
N GLU A 85 25.49 6.90 -17.47
CA GLU A 85 26.62 6.05 -17.08
C GLU A 85 26.68 5.87 -15.55
N THR A 86 26.71 4.62 -15.11
CA THR A 86 26.88 4.26 -13.69
C THR A 86 28.34 4.31 -13.25
N ALA A 87 28.61 4.42 -11.95
CA ALA A 87 29.97 4.38 -11.39
C ALA A 87 30.38 2.95 -11.02
N GLY A 88 31.64 2.56 -11.23
CA GLY A 88 32.11 1.22 -10.83
C GLY A 88 31.37 0.05 -11.51
N GLY A 89 31.19 -1.06 -10.80
CA GLY A 89 30.44 -2.23 -11.24
C GLY A 89 28.98 -2.22 -10.74
N VAL A 90 28.22 -3.26 -11.11
CA VAL A 90 26.78 -3.41 -10.77
C VAL A 90 26.48 -3.19 -9.28
N HIS A 91 27.27 -3.80 -8.38
CA HIS A 91 27.10 -3.69 -6.92
C HIS A 91 27.99 -2.64 -6.26
N SER A 92 28.64 -1.77 -7.03
CA SER A 92 29.38 -0.66 -6.42
C SER A 92 28.43 0.21 -5.60
N PRO A 93 28.78 0.52 -4.35
CA PRO A 93 27.92 1.30 -3.48
C PRO A 93 27.72 2.70 -4.07
N GLY A 94 26.47 3.14 -4.09
CA GLY A 94 26.13 4.53 -4.31
C GLY A 94 26.41 5.36 -3.05
N PRO A 95 26.08 6.66 -3.09
CA PRO A 95 26.39 7.60 -2.00
C PRO A 95 25.80 7.19 -0.64
N SER A 96 24.60 6.60 -0.64
CA SER A 96 23.92 6.12 0.58
C SER A 96 24.43 4.76 1.08
N GLY A 97 25.42 4.14 0.41
CA GLY A 97 25.82 2.76 0.64
C GLY A 97 24.90 1.72 -0.01
N THR A 98 23.75 2.13 -0.57
CA THR A 98 22.89 1.26 -1.38
C THR A 98 23.62 0.86 -2.66
N THR A 99 23.55 -0.41 -3.07
CA THR A 99 24.16 -0.83 -4.34
C THR A 99 23.55 -0.05 -5.50
N GLN A 100 24.34 0.27 -6.54
CA GLN A 100 23.78 1.02 -7.68
C GLN A 100 22.66 0.27 -8.42
N ALA A 101 22.75 -1.06 -8.48
CA ALA A 101 21.69 -1.88 -9.06
C ALA A 101 20.34 -1.73 -8.33
N ASP A 102 20.36 -1.58 -6.99
CA ASP A 102 19.16 -1.31 -6.20
C ASP A 102 18.76 0.18 -6.29
N LEU A 103 19.72 1.10 -6.22
CA LEU A 103 19.50 2.55 -6.27
C LEU A 103 18.73 2.96 -7.53
N TYR A 104 19.16 2.50 -8.70
CA TYR A 104 18.58 2.91 -9.98
C TYR A 104 17.41 2.03 -10.45
N ALA A 105 17.05 0.98 -9.72
CA ALA A 105 15.92 0.12 -10.06
C ALA A 105 14.60 0.89 -10.32
N PRO A 106 14.25 1.95 -9.55
CA PRO A 106 13.01 2.71 -9.79
C PRO A 106 12.97 3.45 -11.13
N LEU A 107 14.12 3.76 -11.74
CA LEU A 107 14.17 4.50 -13.01
C LEU A 107 13.67 3.66 -14.18
N ARG A 108 13.79 2.33 -14.11
CA ARG A 108 13.36 1.37 -15.15
C ARG A 108 13.79 1.75 -16.58
N ALA A 109 14.92 2.43 -16.70
CA ALA A 109 15.59 2.66 -17.97
C ALA A 109 16.31 1.35 -18.38
N PRO A 110 16.19 0.91 -19.64
CA PRO A 110 16.91 -0.26 -20.13
C PRO A 110 18.43 -0.13 -19.97
N VAL A 111 19.11 -1.26 -19.85
CA VAL A 111 20.54 -1.34 -19.55
C VAL A 111 21.33 -1.79 -20.78
N ILE A 112 22.44 -1.10 -21.03
CA ILE A 112 23.58 -1.56 -21.83
C ILE A 112 24.65 -2.02 -20.84
N LEU A 113 25.04 -3.29 -20.90
CA LEU A 113 26.05 -3.87 -20.01
C LEU A 113 27.40 -3.96 -20.71
N VAL A 114 28.39 -3.27 -20.18
CA VAL A 114 29.78 -3.36 -20.62
C VAL A 114 30.45 -4.56 -19.93
N GLY A 115 30.65 -5.63 -20.69
CA GLY A 115 31.30 -6.86 -20.23
C GLY A 115 32.83 -6.75 -20.19
N ASP A 116 33.47 -7.78 -19.64
CA ASP A 116 34.92 -7.86 -19.52
C ASP A 116 35.52 -8.80 -20.59
N SER A 117 36.45 -8.27 -21.37
CA SER A 117 37.18 -9.00 -22.43
C SER A 117 38.34 -9.83 -21.91
N LYS A 118 38.80 -9.60 -20.67
CA LYS A 118 39.98 -10.24 -20.08
C LYS A 118 39.68 -11.64 -19.54
N LEU A 119 40.72 -12.35 -19.11
CA LEU A 119 40.58 -13.66 -18.46
C LEU A 119 39.66 -13.57 -17.24
N GLY A 120 38.67 -14.47 -17.16
CA GLY A 120 37.63 -14.45 -16.13
C GLY A 120 36.42 -13.56 -16.49
N GLY A 121 36.51 -12.77 -17.55
CA GLY A 121 35.50 -11.80 -17.94
C GLY A 121 34.17 -12.41 -18.40
N ILE A 122 34.15 -13.65 -18.90
CA ILE A 122 32.90 -14.39 -19.18
C ILE A 122 32.06 -14.51 -17.90
N SER A 123 32.66 -15.05 -16.83
CA SER A 123 31.97 -15.26 -15.56
C SER A 123 31.51 -13.93 -14.97
N GLN A 124 32.39 -12.93 -14.98
CA GLN A 124 32.08 -11.61 -14.45
C GLN A 124 30.91 -10.95 -15.18
N THR A 125 30.87 -11.05 -16.51
CA THR A 125 29.79 -10.48 -17.34
C THR A 125 28.46 -11.18 -17.06
N ILE A 126 28.44 -12.51 -16.95
CA ILE A 126 27.24 -13.28 -16.64
C ILE A 126 26.73 -12.96 -15.22
N SER A 127 27.60 -12.94 -14.22
CA SER A 127 27.20 -12.61 -12.84
C SER A 127 26.66 -11.17 -12.71
N ALA A 128 27.22 -10.22 -13.45
CA ALA A 128 26.71 -8.85 -13.54
C ALA A 128 25.32 -8.81 -14.18
N TYR A 129 25.12 -9.53 -15.28
CA TYR A 129 23.82 -9.68 -15.95
C TYR A 129 22.76 -10.28 -15.00
N GLU A 130 23.07 -11.39 -14.34
CA GLU A 130 22.14 -12.06 -13.40
C GLU A 130 21.77 -11.14 -12.23
N SER A 131 22.76 -10.41 -11.70
CA SER A 131 22.56 -9.44 -10.62
C SER A 131 21.58 -8.32 -10.98
N LEU A 132 21.67 -7.81 -12.21
CA LEU A 132 20.75 -6.80 -12.76
C LEU A 132 19.37 -7.41 -13.03
N ARG A 133 19.30 -8.61 -13.60
CA ARG A 133 18.04 -9.32 -13.87
C ARG A 133 17.24 -9.59 -12.61
N MET A 134 17.87 -10.05 -11.53
CA MET A 134 17.22 -10.29 -10.24
C MET A 134 16.67 -9.00 -9.59
N ARG A 135 17.01 -7.82 -10.10
CA ARG A 135 16.51 -6.51 -9.66
C ARG A 135 15.51 -5.87 -10.64
N GLY A 136 15.07 -6.62 -11.64
CA GLY A 136 14.06 -6.16 -12.60
C GLY A 136 14.60 -5.23 -13.70
N HIS A 137 15.92 -5.18 -13.90
CA HIS A 137 16.50 -4.45 -15.04
C HIS A 137 16.36 -5.27 -16.33
N ASP A 138 16.11 -4.56 -17.43
CA ASP A 138 16.07 -5.11 -18.77
C ASP A 138 17.39 -4.79 -19.49
N ILE A 139 18.22 -5.81 -19.72
CA ILE A 139 19.48 -5.67 -20.44
C ILE A 139 19.18 -5.83 -21.94
N GLU A 140 19.44 -4.80 -22.73
CA GLU A 140 19.11 -4.76 -24.16
C GLU A 140 20.31 -5.06 -25.07
N SER A 141 21.53 -4.80 -24.60
CA SER A 141 22.76 -5.06 -25.33
C SER A 141 23.94 -5.27 -24.38
N ILE A 142 24.93 -6.04 -24.83
CA ILE A 142 26.20 -6.26 -24.16
C ILE A 142 27.33 -5.81 -25.07
N LEU A 143 28.18 -4.94 -24.56
CA LEU A 143 29.33 -4.40 -25.27
C LEU A 143 30.61 -4.84 -24.56
N LEU A 144 31.65 -5.22 -25.29
CA LEU A 144 32.96 -5.51 -24.71
C LEU A 144 34.07 -5.29 -25.72
N PHE A 145 35.29 -5.10 -25.24
CA PHE A 145 36.42 -5.00 -26.16
C PHE A 145 36.70 -6.32 -26.87
N GLN A 146 37.17 -6.24 -28.10
CA GLN A 146 37.64 -7.38 -28.85
C GLN A 146 39.03 -7.76 -28.36
N ASP A 147 39.10 -8.89 -27.66
CA ASP A 147 40.34 -9.54 -27.25
C ASP A 147 40.49 -10.83 -28.08
N MET A 148 41.52 -10.86 -28.94
CA MET A 148 41.80 -12.00 -29.83
C MET A 148 42.51 -13.17 -29.12
N LYS A 149 42.95 -12.97 -27.88
CA LYS A 149 43.62 -14.00 -27.08
C LYS A 149 42.61 -14.85 -26.33
N TYR A 150 41.62 -14.24 -25.68
CA TYR A 150 40.61 -14.95 -24.90
C TYR A 150 39.29 -15.14 -25.64
N GLU A 151 38.98 -14.26 -26.60
CA GLU A 151 37.79 -14.35 -27.46
C GLU A 151 36.46 -14.48 -26.69
N ASN A 152 36.38 -13.93 -25.47
CA ASN A 152 35.21 -14.01 -24.58
C ASN A 152 33.89 -13.67 -25.29
N TYR A 153 33.94 -12.72 -26.23
CA TYR A 153 32.77 -12.26 -26.97
C TYR A 153 32.11 -13.36 -27.82
N GLN A 154 32.86 -14.35 -28.31
CA GLN A 154 32.30 -15.45 -29.09
C GLN A 154 31.38 -16.31 -28.22
N TYR A 155 31.88 -16.72 -27.05
CA TYR A 155 31.09 -17.48 -26.09
C TYR A 155 29.89 -16.69 -25.58
N LEU A 156 30.10 -15.42 -25.21
CA LEU A 156 29.02 -14.57 -24.69
C LEU A 156 27.94 -14.35 -25.76
N ARG A 157 28.30 -14.20 -27.03
CA ARG A 157 27.33 -14.07 -28.13
C ARG A 157 26.41 -15.27 -28.21
N ASP A 158 26.96 -16.48 -28.19
CA ASP A 158 26.16 -17.72 -28.22
C ASP A 158 25.32 -17.89 -26.95
N TYR A 159 25.87 -17.53 -25.80
CA TYR A 159 25.18 -17.59 -24.51
C TYR A 159 23.95 -16.67 -24.49
N PHE A 160 24.12 -15.41 -24.86
CA PHE A 160 23.06 -14.40 -24.80
C PHE A 160 22.08 -14.46 -25.97
N ALA A 161 22.46 -15.04 -27.12
CA ALA A 161 21.53 -15.37 -28.18
C ALA A 161 20.42 -16.33 -27.70
N LYS A 162 20.77 -17.31 -26.87
CA LYS A 162 19.81 -18.29 -26.31
C LYS A 162 18.89 -17.71 -25.22
N LEU A 163 19.30 -16.64 -24.54
CA LEU A 163 18.58 -16.02 -23.42
C LEU A 163 17.61 -14.89 -23.83
N GLY A 164 17.10 -14.92 -25.06
CA GLY A 164 16.17 -13.90 -25.59
C GLY A 164 16.80 -12.94 -26.61
N GLY A 165 17.87 -13.38 -27.28
CA GLY A 165 18.45 -12.65 -28.42
C GLY A 165 19.10 -11.31 -28.04
N ILE A 166 19.69 -11.20 -26.84
CA ILE A 166 20.46 -10.01 -26.44
C ILE A 166 21.73 -9.95 -27.31
N SER A 167 21.99 -8.80 -27.95
CA SER A 167 23.15 -8.66 -28.83
C SER A 167 24.43 -8.56 -28.02
N VAL A 168 25.50 -9.18 -28.53
CA VAL A 168 26.86 -9.06 -27.99
C VAL A 168 27.74 -8.50 -29.09
N ASP A 169 28.13 -7.25 -28.90
CA ASP A 169 28.85 -6.43 -29.87
C ASP A 169 30.22 -6.04 -29.34
N THR A 170 31.20 -5.95 -30.24
CA THR A 170 32.59 -5.72 -29.87
C THR A 170 33.21 -4.57 -30.63
N VAL A 171 34.11 -3.85 -29.96
CA VAL A 171 35.02 -2.89 -30.59
C VAL A 171 36.46 -3.24 -30.22
N PRO A 172 37.46 -3.03 -31.10
CA PRO A 172 38.87 -3.14 -30.74
C PRO A 172 39.22 -2.35 -29.47
N GLU A 173 40.21 -2.81 -28.71
CA GLU A 173 40.70 -2.08 -27.54
C GLU A 173 41.20 -0.67 -27.91
N PRO A 174 41.07 0.32 -27.00
CA PRO A 174 41.66 1.63 -27.20
C PRO A 174 43.19 1.51 -27.29
N PRO A 175 43.85 2.39 -28.06
CA PRO A 175 45.29 2.43 -28.11
C PRO A 175 45.90 2.79 -26.74
N THR A 176 47.17 2.43 -26.53
CA THR A 176 47.88 2.74 -25.28
C THR A 176 48.09 4.24 -25.14
N ARG A 177 47.79 4.75 -23.93
CA ARG A 177 47.95 6.17 -23.60
C ARG A 177 49.37 6.66 -23.92
N LEU A 178 49.46 7.77 -24.65
CA LEU A 178 50.73 8.43 -24.95
C LEU A 178 51.09 9.44 -23.85
N ASP A 179 52.40 9.66 -23.64
CA ASP A 179 52.90 10.63 -22.66
C ASP A 179 52.55 12.07 -23.03
N ASN A 180 52.47 12.36 -24.34
CA ASN A 180 52.09 13.68 -24.85
C ASN A 180 50.56 13.79 -24.94
N GLU A 181 49.97 14.67 -24.14
CA GLU A 181 48.52 14.88 -24.06
C GLU A 181 47.88 15.22 -25.41
N GLN A 182 48.49 16.08 -26.22
CA GLN A 182 47.91 16.47 -27.51
C GLN A 182 47.89 15.31 -28.51
N GLN A 183 48.98 14.54 -28.55
CA GLN A 183 49.07 13.34 -29.39
C GLN A 183 48.12 12.25 -28.90
N ASP A 184 47.96 12.08 -27.59
CA ASP A 184 47.01 11.14 -26.98
C ASP A 184 45.55 11.50 -27.33
N VAL A 185 45.20 12.78 -27.24
CA VAL A 185 43.87 13.28 -27.64
C VAL A 185 43.59 13.04 -29.12
N GLU A 186 44.55 13.30 -30.00
CA GLU A 186 44.35 13.07 -31.43
C GLU A 186 44.27 11.57 -31.75
N GLN A 187 45.10 10.74 -31.12
CA GLN A 187 45.04 9.28 -31.24
C GLN A 187 43.67 8.75 -30.81
N MET A 188 43.14 9.22 -29.69
CA MET A 188 41.81 8.84 -29.22
C MET A 188 40.69 9.37 -30.14
N ARG A 189 40.85 10.57 -30.72
CA ARG A 189 39.91 11.11 -31.70
C ARG A 189 39.85 10.22 -32.95
N GLU A 190 40.98 9.79 -33.49
CA GLU A 190 41.06 8.84 -34.61
C GLU A 190 40.43 7.48 -34.25
N TYR A 191 40.72 6.98 -33.05
CA TYR A 191 40.12 5.76 -32.53
C TYR A 191 38.60 5.85 -32.51
N TYR A 192 38.01 6.91 -31.94
CA TYR A 192 36.55 7.11 -31.92
C TYR A 192 35.96 7.35 -33.30
N ALA A 193 36.65 8.09 -34.17
CA ALA A 193 36.18 8.37 -35.53
C ALA A 193 35.99 7.10 -36.35
N SER A 194 36.86 6.10 -36.15
CA SER A 194 36.86 4.83 -36.87
C SER A 194 35.92 3.75 -36.31
N ARG A 195 35.25 3.98 -35.17
CA ARG A 195 34.26 3.04 -34.64
C ARG A 195 32.90 3.20 -35.34
N ASN A 196 32.28 2.08 -35.70
CA ASN A 196 30.89 2.01 -36.18
C ASN A 196 30.10 1.04 -35.29
N ILE A 197 29.03 1.54 -34.68
CA ILE A 197 28.12 0.76 -33.84
C ILE A 197 26.65 1.08 -34.17
N ASP A 198 26.37 1.56 -35.39
CA ASP A 198 25.05 2.05 -35.80
C ASP A 198 23.96 0.98 -35.64
N HIS A 199 24.30 -0.29 -35.90
CA HIS A 199 23.40 -1.43 -35.73
C HIS A 199 22.98 -1.66 -34.27
N VAL A 200 23.83 -1.31 -33.29
CA VAL A 200 23.47 -1.34 -31.87
C VAL A 200 22.43 -0.27 -31.58
N LEU A 201 22.64 0.97 -32.04
CA LEU A 201 21.65 2.05 -31.85
C LEU A 201 20.32 1.71 -32.53
N GLU A 202 20.34 1.12 -33.73
CA GLU A 202 19.12 0.64 -34.40
C GLU A 202 18.38 -0.44 -33.60
N SER A 203 19.14 -1.40 -33.04
CA SER A 203 18.57 -2.46 -32.20
C SER A 203 17.95 -1.90 -30.92
N LEU A 204 18.63 -0.96 -30.25
CA LEU A 204 18.13 -0.29 -29.03
C LEU A 204 16.87 0.54 -29.32
N ASP A 205 16.85 1.32 -30.42
CA ASP A 205 15.68 2.12 -30.80
C ASP A 205 14.47 1.23 -31.13
N ARG A 206 14.70 0.12 -31.86
CA ARG A 206 13.65 -0.86 -32.16
C ARG A 206 13.08 -1.47 -30.88
N ARG A 207 13.93 -1.94 -29.95
CA ARG A 207 13.49 -2.51 -28.67
C ARG A 207 12.70 -1.51 -27.82
N GLY A 208 13.14 -0.24 -27.78
CA GLY A 208 12.41 0.84 -27.13
C GLY A 208 11.02 1.07 -27.71
N LYS A 209 10.90 1.15 -29.04
CA LYS A 209 9.60 1.26 -29.74
C LYS A 209 8.70 0.06 -29.47
N GLU A 210 9.24 -1.14 -29.48
CA GLU A 210 8.50 -2.37 -29.15
C GLU A 210 8.01 -2.36 -27.69
N ARG A 211 8.82 -1.90 -26.73
CA ARG A 211 8.40 -1.75 -25.32
C ARG A 211 7.21 -0.81 -25.21
N ILE A 212 7.28 0.37 -25.82
CA ILE A 212 6.19 1.36 -25.81
C ILE A 212 4.92 0.77 -26.44
N SER A 213 5.04 0.16 -27.62
CA SER A 213 3.91 -0.46 -28.31
C SER A 213 3.26 -1.58 -27.50
N ARG A 214 4.06 -2.43 -26.83
CA ARG A 214 3.54 -3.47 -25.94
C ARG A 214 2.74 -2.84 -24.80
N LEU A 215 3.32 -1.88 -24.08
CA LEU A 215 2.72 -1.21 -22.93
C LEU A 215 1.37 -0.57 -23.29
N GLU A 216 1.31 0.17 -24.38
CA GLU A 216 0.09 0.85 -24.85
C GLU A 216 -1.02 -0.12 -25.27
N SER A 217 -0.63 -1.31 -25.75
CA SER A 217 -1.59 -2.34 -26.15
C SER A 217 -2.11 -3.20 -25.00
N MET A 218 -1.51 -3.11 -23.79
CA MET A 218 -1.81 -4.02 -22.68
C MET A 218 -3.29 -4.00 -22.30
N SER A 219 -3.85 -2.83 -22.03
CA SER A 219 -5.24 -2.70 -21.55
C SER A 219 -6.26 -3.20 -22.58
N SER A 220 -6.04 -2.92 -23.87
CA SER A 220 -6.93 -3.39 -24.95
C SER A 220 -6.88 -4.91 -25.16
N LYS A 221 -5.70 -5.52 -25.03
CA LYS A 221 -5.55 -6.98 -25.09
C LYS A 221 -6.16 -7.64 -23.87
N ALA A 222 -5.92 -7.06 -22.69
CA ALA A 222 -6.42 -7.57 -21.42
C ALA A 222 -7.95 -7.58 -21.36
N SER A 223 -8.62 -6.51 -21.79
CA SER A 223 -10.09 -6.43 -21.80
C SER A 223 -10.76 -7.49 -22.69
N LYS A 224 -10.02 -8.12 -23.60
CA LYS A 224 -10.51 -9.18 -24.49
C LYS A 224 -10.13 -10.58 -24.01
N SER A 225 -9.05 -10.71 -23.25
CA SER A 225 -8.38 -12.00 -23.03
C SER A 225 -8.39 -12.44 -21.56
N ILE A 226 -8.70 -11.56 -20.61
CA ILE A 226 -8.61 -11.83 -19.17
C ILE A 226 -10.00 -11.81 -18.54
N TRP A 227 -10.31 -12.85 -17.76
CA TRP A 227 -11.44 -12.84 -16.84
C TRP A 227 -10.98 -12.39 -15.46
N TYR A 228 -11.28 -11.13 -15.12
CA TYR A 228 -10.91 -10.55 -13.83
C TYR A 228 -11.75 -11.06 -12.65
N PRO A 229 -11.13 -11.37 -11.49
CA PRO A 229 -11.84 -11.73 -10.26
C PRO A 229 -12.61 -10.52 -9.70
N PHE A 230 -13.75 -10.76 -9.05
CA PHE A 230 -14.61 -9.74 -8.40
C PHE A 230 -14.94 -8.52 -9.29
N THR A 231 -15.07 -8.76 -10.60
CA THR A 231 -15.26 -7.68 -11.57
C THR A 231 -16.35 -8.05 -12.57
N GLN A 232 -17.34 -7.16 -12.74
CA GLN A 232 -18.38 -7.32 -13.77
C GLN A 232 -17.79 -7.01 -15.15
N GLN A 233 -17.49 -8.06 -15.93
CA GLN A 233 -16.77 -7.96 -17.20
C GLN A 233 -17.45 -7.04 -18.22
N LYS A 234 -18.79 -6.94 -18.22
CA LYS A 234 -19.52 -6.02 -19.10
C LYS A 234 -19.17 -4.54 -18.86
N LEU A 235 -18.72 -4.20 -17.65
CA LEU A 235 -18.34 -2.84 -17.25
C LEU A 235 -16.84 -2.58 -17.40
N VAL A 236 -16.05 -3.59 -17.81
CA VAL A 236 -14.61 -3.45 -18.01
C VAL A 236 -14.34 -3.10 -19.47
N THR A 237 -13.73 -1.93 -19.66
CA THR A 237 -13.27 -1.44 -20.96
C THR A 237 -11.76 -1.16 -20.90
N ALA A 238 -11.12 -1.00 -22.06
CA ALA A 238 -9.67 -0.79 -22.13
C ALA A 238 -9.22 0.48 -21.34
N ASP A 239 -10.04 1.52 -21.31
CA ASP A 239 -9.83 2.76 -20.55
C ASP A 239 -9.97 2.59 -19.03
N THR A 240 -10.68 1.57 -18.57
CA THR A 240 -10.82 1.29 -17.12
C THR A 240 -9.68 0.42 -16.56
N ILE A 241 -8.87 -0.20 -17.43
CA ILE A 241 -7.75 -1.06 -17.04
C ILE A 241 -6.47 -0.24 -17.01
N SER A 242 -5.86 -0.13 -15.83
CA SER A 242 -4.54 0.47 -15.67
C SER A 242 -3.44 -0.50 -16.15
N ALA A 243 -2.64 -0.09 -17.14
CA ALA A 243 -1.45 -0.83 -17.53
C ALA A 243 -0.30 -0.50 -16.56
N ILE A 244 0.14 -1.49 -15.80
CA ILE A 244 1.25 -1.38 -14.85
C ILE A 244 2.51 -1.91 -15.52
N ASP A 245 3.55 -1.08 -15.70
CA ASP A 245 4.84 -1.49 -16.25
C ASP A 245 5.72 -2.16 -15.19
N SER A 246 5.67 -1.65 -13.96
CA SER A 246 6.49 -2.13 -12.85
C SER A 246 6.02 -1.57 -11.51
N ALA A 247 6.66 -2.00 -10.43
CA ALA A 247 6.39 -1.53 -9.07
C ALA A 247 7.68 -1.53 -8.25
N HIS A 248 7.84 -0.56 -7.35
CA HIS A 248 8.97 -0.47 -6.44
C HIS A 248 8.59 0.28 -5.16
N GLY A 249 8.91 -0.29 -4.00
CA GLY A 249 8.47 0.26 -2.72
C GLY A 249 6.94 0.29 -2.63
N ASP A 250 6.34 1.44 -2.29
CA ASP A 250 4.88 1.54 -2.15
C ASP A 250 4.16 1.95 -3.44
N TYR A 251 4.85 1.94 -4.59
CA TYR A 251 4.36 2.57 -5.81
C TYR A 251 4.43 1.64 -7.03
N PHE A 252 3.38 1.68 -7.84
CA PHE A 252 3.37 1.23 -9.23
C PHE A 252 3.95 2.30 -10.15
N GLN A 253 4.40 1.89 -11.34
CA GLN A 253 4.64 2.74 -12.49
C GLN A 253 3.57 2.39 -13.52
N VAL A 254 2.60 3.29 -13.72
CA VAL A 254 1.44 3.05 -14.58
C VAL A 254 1.52 3.88 -15.85
N LEU A 255 1.00 3.34 -16.95
CA LEU A 255 0.84 4.09 -18.20
C LEU A 255 -0.05 5.30 -17.94
N ASN A 256 0.46 6.48 -18.27
CA ASN A 256 -0.29 7.72 -18.16
C ASN A 256 -1.37 7.76 -19.25
N PRO A 257 -2.66 7.91 -18.89
CA PRO A 257 -3.73 8.03 -19.89
C PRO A 257 -3.72 9.39 -20.61
N SER A 258 -3.08 10.41 -20.03
CA SER A 258 -2.99 11.74 -20.63
C SER A 258 -1.88 11.82 -21.67
N THR A 259 -2.22 12.39 -22.83
CA THR A 259 -1.23 12.74 -23.87
C THR A 259 -0.56 14.09 -23.62
N SER A 260 -0.96 14.84 -22.58
CA SER A 260 -0.42 16.19 -22.29
C SER A 260 0.93 16.18 -21.60
N THR A 261 1.27 15.10 -20.87
CA THR A 261 2.58 14.93 -20.26
C THR A 261 3.50 14.16 -21.19
N PRO A 262 4.76 14.60 -21.38
CA PRO A 262 5.67 13.92 -22.29
C PRO A 262 6.11 12.54 -21.79
N ASN A 263 6.14 12.31 -20.46
CA ASN A 263 6.48 11.01 -19.88
C ASN A 263 5.27 10.05 -20.01
N LEU A 264 5.53 8.85 -20.49
CA LEU A 264 4.52 7.81 -20.66
C LEU A 264 4.16 7.12 -19.33
N LEU A 265 5.04 7.16 -18.33
CA LEU A 265 4.82 6.50 -17.04
C LEU A 265 4.64 7.53 -15.93
N GLN A 266 3.73 7.23 -15.02
CA GLN A 266 3.53 7.99 -13.80
C GLN A 266 3.47 7.05 -12.58
N PRO A 267 3.99 7.49 -11.42
CA PRO A 267 3.99 6.68 -10.22
C PRO A 267 2.63 6.73 -9.51
N ALA A 268 2.05 5.57 -9.19
CA ALA A 268 0.79 5.44 -8.47
C ALA A 268 0.99 4.73 -7.13
N PHE A 269 0.57 5.34 -6.02
CA PHE A 269 0.64 4.71 -4.70
C PHE A 269 -0.29 3.50 -4.62
N ASP A 270 0.21 2.36 -4.16
CA ASP A 270 -0.60 1.16 -3.94
C ASP A 270 -1.35 1.22 -2.60
N GLY A 271 -2.39 2.06 -2.55
CA GLY A 271 -3.25 2.19 -1.37
C GLY A 271 -4.08 0.95 -1.07
N SER A 272 -4.20 0.02 -2.01
CA SER A 272 -4.85 -1.28 -1.77
C SER A 272 -3.90 -2.32 -1.17
N ALA A 273 -2.60 -2.01 -1.07
CA ALA A 273 -1.54 -2.97 -0.76
C ALA A 273 -1.66 -4.26 -1.59
N SER A 274 -1.99 -4.12 -2.88
CA SER A 274 -2.27 -5.21 -3.83
C SER A 274 -3.11 -6.32 -3.19
N TRP A 275 -4.32 -5.96 -2.78
CA TRP A 275 -5.25 -6.83 -2.05
C TRP A 275 -4.73 -7.25 -0.67
N TRP A 276 -4.20 -6.26 0.07
CA TRP A 276 -3.75 -6.37 1.46
C TRP A 276 -2.58 -7.34 1.67
N SER A 277 -1.92 -7.76 0.59
CA SER A 277 -0.78 -8.68 0.58
C SER A 277 0.55 -7.96 0.76
N GLN A 278 0.68 -6.74 0.24
CA GLN A 278 1.93 -5.98 0.28
C GLN A 278 2.30 -5.55 1.71
N GLY A 279 3.54 -5.83 2.06
CA GLY A 279 4.09 -5.58 3.41
C GLY A 279 5.46 -4.94 3.42
N LEU A 280 6.40 -5.44 2.62
CA LEU A 280 7.80 -4.98 2.63
C LEU A 280 8.18 -4.16 1.40
N GLY A 281 7.16 -3.68 0.67
CA GLY A 281 7.28 -2.94 -0.58
C GLY A 281 7.51 -3.85 -1.79
N HIS A 282 7.05 -3.36 -2.95
CA HIS A 282 7.25 -3.99 -4.24
C HIS A 282 8.73 -4.09 -4.62
N ALA A 283 9.08 -5.16 -5.33
CA ALA A 283 10.44 -5.43 -5.83
C ALA A 283 11.53 -5.41 -4.74
N ASN A 284 11.21 -5.87 -3.52
CA ASN A 284 12.17 -5.99 -2.43
C ASN A 284 13.29 -7.01 -2.77
N SER A 285 14.52 -6.52 -2.94
CA SER A 285 15.64 -7.33 -3.42
C SER A 285 16.01 -8.49 -2.48
N ARG A 286 15.80 -8.38 -1.17
CA ARG A 286 16.02 -9.50 -0.24
C ARG A 286 15.02 -10.64 -0.48
N LEU A 287 13.73 -10.32 -0.62
CA LEU A 287 12.72 -11.33 -0.92
C LEU A 287 12.93 -11.96 -2.29
N THR A 288 13.31 -11.17 -3.30
CA THR A 288 13.62 -11.70 -4.64
C THR A 288 14.82 -12.66 -4.62
N LEU A 289 15.89 -12.32 -3.89
CA LEU A 289 17.04 -13.20 -3.73
C LEU A 289 16.68 -14.48 -2.95
N ALA A 290 15.84 -14.37 -1.91
CA ALA A 290 15.34 -15.52 -1.17
C ALA A 290 14.55 -16.48 -2.07
N ALA A 291 13.68 -15.94 -2.92
CA ALA A 291 12.93 -16.71 -3.92
C ALA A 291 13.85 -17.37 -4.95
N ALA A 292 14.79 -16.62 -5.53
CA ALA A 292 15.73 -17.12 -6.52
C ALA A 292 16.62 -18.24 -5.96
N TYR A 293 17.11 -18.07 -4.73
CA TYR A 293 17.89 -19.09 -4.03
C TYR A 293 17.09 -20.38 -3.82
N ALA A 294 15.86 -20.28 -3.30
CA ALA A 294 15.02 -21.44 -3.07
C ALA A 294 14.61 -22.13 -4.38
N ALA A 295 14.33 -21.36 -5.43
CA ALA A 295 14.01 -21.89 -6.75
C ALA A 295 15.20 -22.67 -7.34
N GLY A 296 16.42 -22.13 -7.24
CA GLY A 296 17.63 -22.81 -7.71
C GLY A 296 18.01 -24.03 -6.87
N ARG A 297 17.75 -24.01 -5.55
CA ARG A 297 18.10 -25.10 -4.64
C ARG A 297 17.07 -26.25 -4.65
N TYR A 298 15.79 -25.94 -4.75
CA TYR A 298 14.71 -26.92 -4.55
C TYR A 298 13.74 -27.01 -5.72
N GLY A 299 13.45 -25.90 -6.42
CA GLY A 299 12.24 -25.81 -7.24
C GLY A 299 11.01 -26.12 -6.40
N HIS A 300 10.30 -27.20 -6.75
CA HIS A 300 9.27 -27.80 -5.91
C HIS A 300 9.61 -29.25 -5.61
N VAL A 301 9.50 -29.64 -4.34
CA VAL A 301 9.74 -31.00 -3.83
C VAL A 301 8.54 -31.44 -2.99
N MET A 302 8.30 -32.75 -2.94
CA MET A 302 7.19 -33.33 -2.17
C MET A 302 7.31 -32.99 -0.68
N PHE A 303 6.17 -32.65 -0.04
CA PHE A 303 6.13 -32.38 1.40
C PHE A 303 5.48 -33.50 2.23
N ALA A 304 4.54 -34.28 1.69
CA ALA A 304 3.93 -35.36 2.49
C ALA A 304 5.01 -36.38 2.90
N GLU A 305 5.12 -36.62 4.20
CA GLU A 305 6.15 -37.48 4.82
C GLU A 305 7.60 -37.05 4.52
N ALA A 306 7.80 -35.79 4.13
CA ALA A 306 9.09 -35.21 3.81
C ALA A 306 9.25 -33.83 4.49
N ILE A 307 10.49 -33.36 4.58
CA ILE A 307 10.79 -32.06 5.15
C ILE A 307 11.91 -31.37 4.40
N HIS A 308 11.85 -30.06 4.33
CA HIS A 308 12.93 -29.20 3.84
C HIS A 308 13.10 -28.00 4.77
N GLU A 309 14.34 -27.52 4.83
CA GLU A 309 14.78 -26.45 5.74
C GLU A 309 13.82 -25.25 5.80
N PRO A 310 13.34 -24.68 4.68
CA PRO A 310 12.51 -23.47 4.75
C PRO A 310 11.14 -23.70 5.40
N ALA A 311 10.56 -24.89 5.26
CA ALA A 311 9.27 -25.19 5.90
C ALA A 311 9.47 -25.31 7.40
N LEU A 312 10.42 -26.13 7.86
CA LEU A 312 10.72 -26.30 9.29
C LEU A 312 11.03 -24.96 9.95
N ALA A 313 11.91 -24.16 9.35
CA ALA A 313 12.27 -22.84 9.87
C ALA A 313 11.05 -21.91 9.96
N LEU A 314 10.13 -21.95 8.98
CA LEU A 314 8.91 -21.16 9.04
C LEU A 314 7.99 -21.61 10.18
N ALA A 315 7.79 -22.93 10.36
CA ALA A 315 6.97 -23.46 11.44
C ALA A 315 7.48 -22.99 12.81
N GLU A 316 8.77 -23.17 13.08
CA GLU A 316 9.40 -22.76 14.34
C GLU A 316 9.35 -21.23 14.56
N MET A 317 9.43 -20.45 13.48
CA MET A 317 9.35 -18.99 13.55
C MET A 317 7.93 -18.53 13.88
N LEU A 318 6.92 -19.11 13.24
CA LEU A 318 5.51 -18.77 13.49
C LEU A 318 5.07 -19.20 14.89
N LEU A 319 5.41 -20.42 15.32
CA LEU A 319 5.06 -20.91 16.66
C LEU A 319 5.69 -20.05 17.77
N ARG A 320 6.96 -19.65 17.61
CA ARG A 320 7.61 -18.73 18.56
C ARG A 320 7.03 -17.32 18.51
N GLY A 321 6.80 -16.79 17.31
CA GLY A 321 6.31 -15.42 17.14
C GLY A 321 4.87 -15.22 17.61
N ALA A 322 4.03 -16.25 17.51
CA ALA A 322 2.65 -16.20 18.00
C ALA A 322 2.54 -16.05 19.51
N ASP A 323 3.58 -16.44 20.26
CA ASP A 323 3.64 -16.43 21.74
C ASP A 323 2.39 -17.05 22.41
N ASN A 324 1.82 -18.07 21.76
CA ASN A 324 0.65 -18.78 22.24
C ASN A 324 1.08 -20.17 22.73
N PRO A 325 1.03 -20.44 24.04
CA PRO A 325 1.52 -21.70 24.61
C PRO A 325 0.69 -22.92 24.19
N ARG A 326 -0.48 -22.72 23.58
CA ARG A 326 -1.31 -23.81 23.06
C ARG A 326 -0.78 -24.36 21.74
N PHE A 327 -0.17 -23.52 20.90
CA PHE A 327 0.21 -23.89 19.54
C PHE A 327 1.45 -24.79 19.50
N SER A 328 1.37 -25.86 18.71
CA SER A 328 2.44 -26.86 18.59
C SER A 328 2.58 -27.45 17.18
N ARG A 329 1.65 -27.12 16.27
CA ARG A 329 1.59 -27.65 14.91
C ARG A 329 1.32 -26.55 13.89
N VAL A 330 1.90 -26.71 12.69
CA VAL A 330 1.67 -25.84 11.53
C VAL A 330 1.32 -26.70 10.34
N PHE A 331 0.19 -26.40 9.70
CA PHE A 331 -0.24 -26.99 8.43
C PHE A 331 -0.03 -25.97 7.30
N TYR A 332 0.36 -26.42 6.11
CA TYR A 332 0.61 -25.53 4.96
C TYR A 332 -0.45 -25.70 3.87
N SER A 333 -0.89 -24.58 3.31
CA SER A 333 -1.80 -24.53 2.17
C SER A 333 -1.44 -23.37 1.24
N ASP A 334 -2.25 -23.13 0.22
CA ASP A 334 -1.87 -22.24 -0.89
C ASP A 334 -2.31 -20.78 -0.66
N ASN A 335 -3.46 -20.58 -0.02
CA ASN A 335 -4.04 -19.26 0.22
C ASN A 335 -4.98 -19.25 1.44
N GLY A 336 -5.45 -18.06 1.82
CA GLY A 336 -6.34 -17.86 2.98
C GLY A 336 -7.59 -18.73 2.96
N SER A 337 -8.32 -18.81 1.82
CA SER A 337 -9.52 -19.65 1.70
C SER A 337 -9.24 -21.11 2.04
N THR A 338 -8.16 -21.66 1.48
CA THR A 338 -7.76 -23.04 1.75
C THR A 338 -7.29 -23.26 3.19
N GLY A 339 -6.61 -22.27 3.79
CA GLY A 339 -6.22 -22.31 5.20
C GLY A 339 -7.42 -22.27 6.15
N CYS A 340 -8.45 -21.49 5.82
CA CYS A 340 -9.72 -21.43 6.54
C CYS A 340 -10.49 -22.76 6.44
N GLU A 341 -10.54 -23.40 5.27
CA GLU A 341 -11.14 -24.74 5.15
C GLU A 341 -10.39 -25.80 5.97
N VAL A 342 -9.06 -25.73 6.02
CA VAL A 342 -8.24 -26.59 6.90
C VAL A 342 -8.62 -26.34 8.37
N ALA A 343 -8.68 -25.08 8.79
CA ALA A 343 -9.01 -24.70 10.17
C ALA A 343 -10.41 -25.18 10.59
N VAL A 344 -11.40 -25.06 9.70
CA VAL A 344 -12.76 -25.52 9.95
C VAL A 344 -12.82 -27.04 10.05
N LYS A 345 -12.14 -27.78 9.16
CA LYS A 345 -12.05 -29.26 9.25
C LYS A 345 -11.42 -29.69 10.58
N MET A 346 -10.35 -29.02 10.99
CA MET A 346 -9.67 -29.24 12.27
C MET A 346 -10.62 -29.05 13.46
N ALA A 347 -11.31 -27.91 13.52
CA ALA A 347 -12.24 -27.59 14.61
C ALA A 347 -13.44 -28.54 14.67
N LEU A 348 -14.09 -28.78 13.52
CA LEU A 348 -15.29 -29.62 13.46
C LEU A 348 -14.99 -31.07 13.86
N ARG A 349 -13.84 -31.63 13.45
CA ARG A 349 -13.42 -32.97 13.90
C ARG A 349 -13.21 -33.01 15.41
N ALA A 350 -12.49 -32.05 15.97
CA ALA A 350 -12.23 -31.98 17.40
C ALA A 350 -13.53 -31.86 18.21
N ALA A 351 -14.45 -30.99 17.81
CA ALA A 351 -15.76 -30.84 18.44
C ALA A 351 -16.60 -32.11 18.34
N ARG A 352 -16.67 -32.72 17.14
CA ARG A 352 -17.41 -33.96 16.90
C ARG A 352 -16.95 -35.08 17.83
N LEU A 353 -15.63 -35.29 17.96
CA LEU A 353 -15.09 -36.33 18.84
C LEU A 353 -15.42 -36.03 20.31
N ARG A 354 -15.27 -34.79 20.76
CA ARG A 354 -15.54 -34.41 22.16
C ARG A 354 -17.00 -34.63 22.55
N TYR A 355 -17.92 -34.28 21.66
CA TYR A 355 -19.36 -34.32 21.96
C TYR A 355 -20.06 -35.59 21.45
N GLY A 356 -19.30 -36.56 20.92
CA GLY A 356 -19.83 -37.84 20.46
C GLY A 356 -20.79 -37.71 19.26
N TRP A 357 -20.59 -36.71 18.40
CA TRP A 357 -21.44 -36.48 17.23
C TRP A 357 -21.09 -37.43 16.08
N GLY A 358 -22.11 -37.79 15.29
CA GLY A 358 -21.96 -38.62 14.11
C GLY A 358 -21.35 -37.86 12.93
N PRO A 359 -20.84 -38.56 11.89
CA PRO A 359 -20.30 -37.93 10.69
C PRO A 359 -21.34 -37.16 9.86
N ASN A 360 -22.63 -37.49 10.01
CA ASN A 360 -23.75 -36.87 9.29
C ASN A 360 -24.51 -35.83 10.13
N ASP A 361 -24.04 -35.54 11.35
CA ASP A 361 -24.65 -34.51 12.17
C ASP A 361 -24.43 -33.14 11.52
N ASN A 362 -25.49 -32.33 11.43
CA ASN A 362 -25.38 -30.98 10.91
C ASN A 362 -24.74 -30.06 11.96
N VAL A 363 -23.45 -29.75 11.77
CA VAL A 363 -22.64 -28.93 12.69
C VAL A 363 -22.33 -27.59 12.04
N HIS A 364 -22.71 -26.51 12.71
CA HIS A 364 -22.60 -25.14 12.23
C HIS A 364 -21.39 -24.41 12.83
N ILE A 365 -21.12 -23.23 12.30
CA ILE A 365 -20.07 -22.30 12.76
C ILE A 365 -20.72 -21.10 13.48
N LEU A 366 -20.10 -20.65 14.58
CA LEU A 366 -20.40 -19.34 15.15
C LEU A 366 -19.43 -18.32 14.56
N GLY A 367 -19.93 -17.14 14.19
CA GLY A 367 -19.10 -16.06 13.70
C GLY A 367 -19.70 -14.68 13.94
N LEU A 368 -19.17 -13.69 13.24
CA LEU A 368 -19.62 -12.30 13.29
C LEU A 368 -20.23 -11.92 11.94
N LYS A 369 -21.30 -11.12 11.95
CA LYS A 369 -21.87 -10.59 10.70
C LYS A 369 -20.83 -9.74 9.95
N GLY A 370 -20.80 -9.83 8.63
CA GLY A 370 -19.82 -9.15 7.78
C GLY A 370 -18.42 -9.78 7.76
N SER A 371 -18.21 -10.90 8.47
CA SER A 371 -16.95 -11.66 8.38
C SER A 371 -16.74 -12.25 6.98
N TYR A 372 -15.48 -12.37 6.58
CA TYR A 372 -15.07 -12.97 5.32
C TYR A 372 -13.86 -13.88 5.51
N HIS A 373 -13.98 -15.11 4.99
CA HIS A 373 -12.98 -16.16 5.23
C HIS A 373 -12.40 -16.76 3.94
N GLY A 374 -12.79 -16.24 2.78
CA GLY A 374 -12.36 -16.73 1.47
C GLY A 374 -13.51 -17.19 0.57
N ASP A 375 -13.14 -17.58 -0.66
CA ASP A 375 -14.08 -17.82 -1.76
C ASP A 375 -14.24 -19.30 -2.14
N THR A 376 -13.54 -20.21 -1.47
CA THR A 376 -13.82 -21.63 -1.61
C THR A 376 -15.09 -21.98 -0.83
N ILE A 377 -15.82 -23.01 -1.25
CA ILE A 377 -17.18 -23.22 -0.77
C ILE A 377 -17.26 -23.43 0.75
N GLY A 378 -16.29 -24.12 1.35
CA GLY A 378 -16.26 -24.32 2.81
C GLY A 378 -15.98 -23.02 3.56
N ALA A 379 -15.15 -22.13 3.00
CA ALA A 379 -14.89 -20.81 3.57
C ALA A 379 -16.11 -19.89 3.43
N MET A 380 -16.79 -19.91 2.27
CA MET A 380 -18.03 -19.16 2.06
C MET A 380 -19.13 -19.57 3.03
N ASP A 381 -19.31 -20.88 3.27
CA ASP A 381 -20.29 -21.42 4.23
C ASP A 381 -20.06 -20.97 5.68
N CYS A 382 -18.88 -20.45 6.01
CA CYS A 382 -18.56 -19.91 7.34
C CYS A 382 -18.92 -18.42 7.48
N ALA A 383 -19.30 -17.75 6.41
CA ALA A 383 -19.71 -16.34 6.39
C ALA A 383 -21.23 -16.21 6.19
N GLU A 384 -21.81 -15.09 6.65
CA GLU A 384 -23.24 -14.86 6.49
C GLU A 384 -23.65 -14.62 5.03
N PRO A 385 -24.94 -14.74 4.68
CA PRO A 385 -25.41 -14.38 3.34
C PRO A 385 -25.09 -12.92 3.02
N CYS A 386 -24.30 -12.70 1.97
CA CYS A 386 -23.84 -11.39 1.53
C CYS A 386 -23.59 -11.36 0.01
N VAL A 387 -23.21 -10.19 -0.51
CA VAL A 387 -22.97 -9.97 -1.95
C VAL A 387 -21.93 -10.90 -2.59
N TYR A 388 -21.07 -11.52 -1.78
CA TYR A 388 -20.00 -12.41 -2.25
C TYR A 388 -20.44 -13.87 -2.42
N ASN A 389 -21.45 -14.33 -1.68
CA ASN A 389 -21.83 -15.74 -1.60
C ASN A 389 -23.31 -16.02 -1.93
N GLU A 390 -24.21 -15.05 -1.81
CA GLU A 390 -25.67 -15.26 -1.96
C GLU A 390 -26.09 -15.73 -3.36
N LYS A 391 -25.24 -15.49 -4.37
CA LYS A 391 -25.50 -15.87 -5.77
C LYS A 391 -24.77 -17.13 -6.20
N ILE A 392 -24.10 -17.82 -5.28
CA ILE A 392 -23.38 -19.05 -5.56
C ILE A 392 -24.33 -20.23 -5.29
N GLU A 393 -24.54 -21.09 -6.28
CA GLU A 393 -25.65 -22.05 -6.32
C GLU A 393 -25.63 -23.10 -5.19
N TRP A 394 -24.46 -23.40 -4.65
CA TRP A 394 -24.24 -24.39 -3.58
C TRP A 394 -23.86 -23.77 -2.22
N TYR A 395 -23.96 -22.44 -2.07
CA TYR A 395 -23.77 -21.79 -0.77
C TYR A 395 -24.96 -22.09 0.15
N GLU A 396 -24.68 -22.53 1.37
CA GLU A 396 -25.72 -22.89 2.35
C GLU A 396 -25.74 -21.96 3.57
N GLY A 397 -24.62 -21.29 3.88
CA GLY A 397 -24.51 -20.48 5.09
C GLY A 397 -24.63 -21.32 6.35
N LYS A 398 -23.63 -22.14 6.63
CA LYS A 398 -23.62 -23.15 7.71
C LYS A 398 -23.27 -22.55 9.07
N GLY A 399 -23.97 -21.50 9.49
CA GLY A 399 -23.58 -20.76 10.68
C GLY A 399 -24.65 -19.96 11.40
N TYR A 400 -24.22 -19.32 12.47
CA TYR A 400 -24.92 -18.22 13.11
C TYR A 400 -23.92 -17.08 13.33
N TRP A 401 -24.32 -15.86 12.98
CA TRP A 401 -23.45 -14.70 13.00
C TRP A 401 -24.02 -13.65 13.94
N PHE A 402 -23.23 -13.27 14.95
CA PHE A 402 -23.60 -12.25 15.91
C PHE A 402 -23.51 -10.87 15.27
N ASP A 403 -24.49 -10.02 15.58
CA ASP A 403 -24.34 -8.57 15.52
C ASP A 403 -23.46 -8.11 16.70
N TYR A 404 -22.77 -6.98 16.54
CA TYR A 404 -21.77 -6.52 17.50
C TYR A 404 -21.64 -4.99 17.48
N PRO A 405 -21.11 -4.40 18.56
CA PRO A 405 -20.69 -3.00 18.58
C PRO A 405 -19.41 -2.74 17.79
N THR A 406 -19.30 -1.55 17.21
CA THR A 406 -18.15 -1.12 16.38
C THR A 406 -17.46 0.09 16.97
N ILE A 407 -16.21 0.33 16.58
CA ILE A 407 -15.38 1.44 17.02
C ILE A 407 -15.14 2.40 15.85
N GLN A 408 -15.36 3.70 16.06
CA GLN A 408 -15.00 4.75 15.10
C GLN A 408 -14.51 6.01 15.82
N CYS A 409 -13.64 6.79 15.16
CA CYS A 409 -13.37 8.16 15.55
C CYS A 409 -14.34 9.10 14.80
N VAL A 410 -15.10 9.88 15.55
CA VAL A 410 -16.10 10.83 15.06
C VAL A 410 -15.89 12.16 15.76
N ARG A 411 -15.59 13.23 15.01
CA ARG A 411 -15.33 14.59 15.55
C ARG A 411 -14.29 14.57 16.69
N GLY A 412 -13.18 13.89 16.47
CA GLY A 412 -12.06 13.76 17.40
C GLY A 412 -12.28 12.82 18.58
N LYS A 413 -13.47 12.21 18.70
CA LYS A 413 -13.82 11.30 19.80
C LYS A 413 -13.90 9.86 19.32
N TRP A 414 -13.37 8.94 20.11
CA TRP A 414 -13.55 7.51 19.88
C TRP A 414 -14.89 7.07 20.46
N VAL A 415 -15.68 6.34 19.69
CA VAL A 415 -17.05 5.96 20.07
C VAL A 415 -17.24 4.46 19.88
N VAL A 416 -17.76 3.79 20.91
CA VAL A 416 -18.38 2.47 20.79
C VAL A 416 -19.79 2.69 20.28
N GLN A 417 -20.06 2.29 19.05
CA GLN A 417 -21.37 2.37 18.41
C GLN A 417 -22.08 1.04 18.55
N VAL A 418 -23.25 1.04 19.17
CA VAL A 418 -24.09 -0.15 19.35
C VAL A 418 -25.18 -0.16 18.27
N PRO A 419 -25.40 -1.30 17.57
CA PRO A 419 -26.48 -1.43 16.61
C PRO A 419 -27.82 -1.03 17.22
N GLU A 420 -28.60 -0.21 16.51
CA GLU A 420 -29.84 0.39 17.04
C GLU A 420 -30.80 -0.65 17.63
N GLY A 421 -30.97 -1.79 16.93
CA GLY A 421 -31.83 -2.89 17.37
C GLY A 421 -31.30 -3.73 18.53
N LEU A 422 -30.11 -3.42 19.07
CA LEU A 422 -29.50 -4.13 20.20
C LEU A 422 -29.14 -3.21 21.37
N ARG A 423 -29.62 -1.97 21.36
CA ARG A 423 -29.31 -1.00 22.43
C ARG A 423 -29.87 -1.39 23.79
N ASP A 424 -30.96 -2.16 23.82
CA ASP A 424 -31.55 -2.65 25.07
C ASP A 424 -30.68 -3.76 25.70
N GLU A 425 -30.13 -4.65 24.88
CA GLU A 425 -29.30 -5.77 25.32
C GLU A 425 -27.84 -5.36 25.56
N LEU A 426 -27.27 -4.60 24.63
CA LEU A 426 -25.84 -4.25 24.62
C LEU A 426 -25.57 -2.88 25.26
N GLY A 427 -26.59 -2.05 25.49
CA GLY A 427 -26.42 -0.68 26.01
C GLY A 427 -26.37 0.39 24.93
N GLN A 428 -26.18 1.64 25.35
CA GLN A 428 -26.12 2.79 24.45
C GLN A 428 -24.70 3.01 23.93
N ASP A 429 -24.58 3.88 22.92
CA ASP A 429 -23.29 4.34 22.43
C ASP A 429 -22.48 4.97 23.58
N SER A 430 -21.16 4.79 23.57
CA SER A 430 -20.29 5.33 24.62
C SER A 430 -19.00 5.93 24.07
N ASP A 431 -18.60 7.08 24.65
CA ASP A 431 -17.37 7.78 24.30
C ASP A 431 -16.16 7.16 25.03
N LEU A 432 -15.04 7.08 24.32
CA LEU A 432 -13.71 6.72 24.82
C LEU A 432 -12.75 7.88 24.57
N ARG A 433 -11.74 8.07 25.44
CA ARG A 433 -10.87 9.26 25.37
C ARG A 433 -9.80 9.13 24.30
N SER A 434 -9.32 7.92 24.05
CA SER A 434 -8.33 7.64 23.01
C SER A 434 -8.51 6.23 22.44
N ILE A 435 -7.78 5.92 21.37
CA ILE A 435 -7.74 4.56 20.82
C ILE A 435 -7.14 3.58 21.85
N SER A 436 -6.22 4.02 22.71
CA SER A 436 -5.64 3.17 23.76
C SER A 436 -6.71 2.72 24.77
N ASP A 437 -7.69 3.56 25.09
CA ASP A 437 -8.83 3.18 25.94
C ASP A 437 -9.66 2.04 25.30
N VAL A 438 -9.73 1.94 23.97
CA VAL A 438 -10.41 0.83 23.26
C VAL A 438 -9.78 -0.51 23.63
N PHE A 439 -8.45 -0.56 23.67
CA PHE A 439 -7.67 -1.77 23.91
C PHE A 439 -7.31 -2.02 25.38
N ASN A 440 -7.67 -1.11 26.29
CA ASN A 440 -7.47 -1.28 27.73
C ASN A 440 -8.48 -2.30 28.32
N LEU A 441 -8.31 -3.58 27.96
CA LEU A 441 -9.20 -4.66 28.37
C LEU A 441 -9.22 -4.86 29.89
N GLU A 442 -8.09 -4.64 30.58
CA GLU A 442 -8.03 -4.75 32.05
C GLU A 442 -9.08 -3.87 32.74
N SER A 443 -9.20 -2.61 32.28
CA SER A 443 -10.23 -1.70 32.78
C SER A 443 -11.64 -2.07 32.31
N ARG A 444 -11.78 -2.54 31.06
CA ARG A 444 -13.08 -2.74 30.40
C ARG A 444 -13.77 -4.05 30.79
N LEU A 445 -13.03 -5.10 31.14
CA LEU A 445 -13.58 -6.41 31.55
C LEU A 445 -14.40 -6.36 32.84
N ASN A 446 -14.14 -5.39 33.72
CA ASN A 446 -14.85 -5.23 34.98
C ASN A 446 -16.09 -4.32 34.88
N THR A 447 -16.44 -3.86 33.69
CA THR A 447 -17.54 -2.92 33.45
C THR A 447 -18.89 -3.63 33.33
N GLU A 448 -19.97 -2.88 33.57
CA GLU A 448 -21.32 -3.36 33.28
C GLU A 448 -21.54 -3.64 31.78
N GLN A 449 -20.81 -2.92 30.92
CA GLN A 449 -20.85 -3.11 29.48
C GLN A 449 -20.40 -4.52 29.07
N TYR A 450 -19.30 -5.00 29.65
CA TYR A 450 -18.83 -6.38 29.43
C TYR A 450 -19.87 -7.42 29.88
N ARG A 451 -20.48 -7.23 31.06
CA ARG A 451 -21.53 -8.13 31.58
C ARG A 451 -22.78 -8.14 30.72
N LYS A 452 -23.11 -7.02 30.05
CA LYS A 452 -24.20 -6.97 29.07
C LYS A 452 -23.88 -7.82 27.85
N TYR A 453 -22.66 -7.71 27.32
CA TYR A 453 -22.21 -8.53 26.19
C TYR A 453 -22.28 -10.02 26.55
N GLU A 454 -21.75 -10.42 27.71
CA GLU A 454 -21.81 -11.81 28.18
C GLU A 454 -23.26 -12.34 28.22
N ARG A 455 -24.17 -11.57 28.84
CA ARG A 455 -25.59 -11.95 28.96
C ARG A 455 -26.28 -12.07 27.61
N TYR A 456 -26.03 -11.13 26.70
CA TYR A 456 -26.55 -11.18 25.34
C TYR A 456 -26.07 -12.44 24.62
N ILE A 457 -24.76 -12.69 24.60
CA ILE A 457 -24.16 -13.84 23.93
C ILE A 457 -24.71 -15.14 24.52
N GLN A 458 -24.72 -15.27 25.86
CA GLN A 458 -25.23 -16.46 26.54
C GLN A 458 -26.72 -16.69 26.26
N SER A 459 -27.54 -15.63 26.22
CA SER A 459 -28.96 -15.70 25.89
C SER A 459 -29.18 -16.21 24.47
N VAL A 460 -28.43 -15.69 23.50
CA VAL A 460 -28.49 -16.15 22.11
C VAL A 460 -28.05 -17.61 22.00
N LEU A 461 -26.92 -17.99 22.60
CA LEU A 461 -26.43 -19.38 22.57
C LEU A 461 -27.42 -20.35 23.22
N SER A 462 -28.04 -19.97 24.34
CA SER A 462 -29.07 -20.79 24.99
C SER A 462 -30.29 -21.00 24.10
N LYS A 463 -30.73 -19.97 23.37
CA LYS A 463 -31.83 -20.09 22.39
C LYS A 463 -31.45 -21.01 21.22
N LEU A 464 -30.24 -20.88 20.71
CA LEU A 464 -29.74 -21.70 19.61
C LEU A 464 -29.61 -23.18 20.03
N GLN A 465 -29.10 -23.43 21.23
CA GLN A 465 -29.07 -24.77 21.82
C GLN A 465 -30.48 -25.34 21.98
N ALA A 466 -31.43 -24.55 22.51
CA ALA A 466 -32.82 -24.98 22.67
C ALA A 466 -33.50 -25.29 21.33
N SER A 467 -33.07 -24.66 20.24
CA SER A 467 -33.54 -25.01 18.88
C SER A 467 -32.88 -26.26 18.29
N GLY A 468 -32.01 -26.95 19.05
CA GLY A 468 -31.34 -28.19 18.63
C GLY A 468 -30.15 -27.98 17.68
N ARG A 469 -29.69 -26.74 17.49
CA ARG A 469 -28.55 -26.44 16.62
C ARG A 469 -27.23 -26.85 17.29
N LYS A 470 -26.38 -27.54 16.54
CA LYS A 470 -25.02 -27.93 16.97
C LYS A 470 -24.00 -26.97 16.34
N PHE A 471 -23.02 -26.55 17.12
CA PHE A 471 -21.92 -25.71 16.64
C PHE A 471 -20.59 -26.38 16.93
N GLY A 472 -19.65 -26.33 15.99
CA GLY A 472 -18.37 -27.02 16.11
C GLY A 472 -17.17 -26.09 16.20
N ALA A 473 -17.35 -24.80 15.96
CA ALA A 473 -16.28 -23.80 16.07
C ALA A 473 -16.85 -22.40 16.30
N LEU A 474 -16.05 -21.54 16.94
CA LEU A 474 -16.15 -20.09 16.83
C LEU A 474 -15.07 -19.61 15.86
N MET A 475 -15.44 -18.96 14.76
CA MET A 475 -14.52 -18.42 13.76
C MET A 475 -14.70 -16.91 13.65
N MET A 476 -13.60 -16.16 13.69
CA MET A 476 -13.65 -14.71 13.52
C MET A 476 -12.34 -14.11 12.99
N GLU A 477 -12.48 -13.00 12.27
CA GLU A 477 -11.38 -12.06 12.04
C GLU A 477 -11.19 -11.22 13.32
N PRO A 478 -10.04 -11.28 14.00
CA PRO A 478 -9.83 -10.51 15.23
C PRO A 478 -9.65 -9.02 14.91
N ILE A 479 -10.32 -8.16 15.68
CA ILE A 479 -10.29 -6.68 15.62
C ILE A 479 -10.96 -6.08 14.37
N ILE A 480 -10.49 -6.43 13.17
CA ILE A 480 -10.97 -5.83 11.92
C ILE A 480 -11.54 -6.89 10.98
N LEU A 481 -12.77 -6.69 10.54
CA LEU A 481 -13.40 -7.46 9.46
C LEU A 481 -13.08 -6.76 8.14
N GLY A 482 -12.18 -7.34 7.37
CA GLY A 482 -11.59 -6.69 6.20
C GLY A 482 -12.62 -6.50 5.08
N ALA A 483 -13.05 -7.60 4.45
CA ALA A 483 -13.92 -7.54 3.27
C ALA A 483 -15.37 -7.13 3.58
N GLY A 484 -15.77 -7.21 4.85
CA GLY A 484 -17.02 -6.67 5.37
C GLY A 484 -17.12 -5.14 5.30
N GLY A 485 -15.99 -4.45 5.08
CA GLY A 485 -15.95 -3.00 4.96
C GLY A 485 -14.97 -2.32 5.92
N MET A 486 -13.85 -2.97 6.25
CA MET A 486 -12.88 -2.47 7.24
C MET A 486 -13.58 -2.13 8.57
N ILE A 487 -14.42 -3.04 9.03
CA ILE A 487 -15.23 -2.83 10.24
C ILE A 487 -14.34 -3.09 11.45
N PHE A 488 -14.13 -2.05 12.27
CA PHE A 488 -13.42 -2.17 13.53
C PHE A 488 -14.41 -2.60 14.61
N VAL A 489 -14.38 -3.88 14.98
CA VAL A 489 -15.25 -4.47 16.00
C VAL A 489 -14.74 -4.07 17.38
N ASP A 490 -15.64 -3.82 18.32
CA ASP A 490 -15.24 -3.59 19.70
C ASP A 490 -14.48 -4.82 20.26
N PRO A 491 -13.17 -4.68 20.60
CA PRO A 491 -12.38 -5.79 21.12
C PRO A 491 -12.99 -6.42 22.38
N LEU A 492 -13.72 -5.61 23.18
CA LEU A 492 -14.40 -6.09 24.38
C LEU A 492 -15.51 -7.11 24.06
N PHE A 493 -16.22 -6.91 22.94
CA PHE A 493 -17.27 -7.84 22.51
C PHE A 493 -16.69 -9.16 22.01
N GLN A 494 -15.66 -9.11 21.16
CA GLN A 494 -14.98 -10.33 20.70
C GLN A 494 -14.37 -11.11 21.88
N ARG A 495 -13.80 -10.40 22.85
CA ARG A 495 -13.34 -11.01 24.10
C ARG A 495 -14.47 -11.68 24.88
N ALA A 496 -15.60 -11.00 25.08
CA ALA A 496 -16.77 -11.58 25.73
C ALA A 496 -17.26 -12.85 25.02
N LEU A 497 -17.25 -12.84 23.68
CA LEU A 497 -17.64 -13.99 22.87
C LEU A 497 -16.74 -15.21 23.09
N VAL A 498 -15.41 -15.02 23.06
CA VAL A 498 -14.45 -16.10 23.38
C VAL A 498 -14.68 -16.61 24.80
N ASP A 499 -14.82 -15.71 25.78
CA ASP A 499 -14.90 -16.09 27.18
C ASP A 499 -16.21 -16.82 27.49
N VAL A 500 -17.34 -16.42 26.90
CA VAL A 500 -18.63 -17.12 27.06
C VAL A 500 -18.56 -18.51 26.42
N VAL A 501 -18.03 -18.62 25.19
CA VAL A 501 -17.85 -19.91 24.53
C VAL A 501 -17.02 -20.86 25.40
N ARG A 502 -15.86 -20.39 25.89
CA ARG A 502 -14.95 -21.21 26.70
C ARG A 502 -15.51 -21.62 28.06
N ARG A 503 -16.26 -20.73 28.72
CA ARG A 503 -16.86 -21.00 30.05
C ARG A 503 -18.16 -21.77 29.99
N SER A 504 -18.75 -21.96 28.81
CA SER A 504 -20.09 -22.53 28.66
C SER A 504 -20.14 -23.82 27.82
N PRO A 505 -19.30 -24.85 28.10
CA PRO A 505 -19.35 -26.11 27.34
C PRO A 505 -20.71 -26.81 27.39
N HIS A 506 -21.45 -26.61 28.49
CA HIS A 506 -22.81 -27.11 28.66
C HIS A 506 -23.82 -26.57 27.63
N LEU A 507 -23.50 -25.47 26.94
CA LEU A 507 -24.34 -24.92 25.86
C LEU A 507 -24.16 -25.65 24.52
N PHE A 508 -23.10 -26.45 24.37
CA PHE A 508 -22.75 -27.09 23.10
C PHE A 508 -22.94 -28.61 23.15
N GLY A 509 -22.73 -29.25 24.30
CA GLY A 509 -23.03 -30.68 24.46
C GLY A 509 -22.53 -31.26 25.77
N HIS A 510 -22.75 -32.56 25.95
CA HIS A 510 -22.21 -33.32 27.07
C HIS A 510 -20.91 -34.01 26.61
N GLY A 511 -19.78 -33.44 26.99
CA GLY A 511 -18.45 -34.01 26.75
C GLY A 511 -17.59 -33.92 28.00
N PRO A 512 -16.47 -34.64 28.05
CA PRO A 512 -15.53 -34.55 29.17
C PRO A 512 -15.00 -33.12 29.30
N SER A 513 -14.81 -32.67 30.55
CA SER A 513 -14.08 -31.44 30.83
C SER A 513 -12.64 -31.57 30.30
N PRO A 514 -12.01 -30.47 29.85
CA PRO A 514 -10.62 -30.51 29.44
C PRO A 514 -9.74 -30.95 30.62
N GLY A 515 -8.88 -31.95 30.40
CA GLY A 515 -7.94 -32.43 31.42
C GLY A 515 -6.69 -31.55 31.58
N ASP A 516 -6.41 -30.71 30.59
CA ASP A 516 -5.25 -29.80 30.51
C ASP A 516 -5.73 -28.35 30.32
N PRO A 517 -5.25 -27.36 31.10
CA PRO A 517 -5.59 -25.94 30.93
C PRO A 517 -5.26 -25.36 29.53
N LEU A 518 -4.31 -25.95 28.79
CA LEU A 518 -3.98 -25.57 27.41
C LEU A 518 -4.92 -26.18 26.37
N SER A 519 -5.78 -27.14 26.77
CA SER A 519 -6.82 -27.65 25.90
C SER A 519 -7.96 -26.63 25.73
N TRP A 520 -8.61 -26.68 24.56
CA TRP A 520 -9.79 -25.85 24.30
C TRP A 520 -10.99 -26.29 25.16
N SER A 521 -11.92 -25.38 25.43
CA SER A 521 -13.18 -25.61 26.16
C SER A 521 -14.35 -24.99 25.40
N GLY A 522 -15.54 -25.58 25.51
CA GLY A 522 -16.71 -25.15 24.74
C GLY A 522 -16.57 -25.47 23.27
N LEU A 523 -16.09 -24.53 22.46
CA LEU A 523 -15.79 -24.75 21.04
C LEU A 523 -14.32 -24.40 20.78
N PRO A 524 -13.65 -25.07 19.83
CA PRO A 524 -12.42 -24.57 19.24
C PRO A 524 -12.61 -23.14 18.73
N VAL A 525 -11.69 -22.26 19.09
CA VAL A 525 -11.67 -20.87 18.64
C VAL A 525 -10.67 -20.71 17.50
N ILE A 526 -11.16 -20.29 16.34
CA ILE A 526 -10.39 -20.01 15.12
C ILE A 526 -10.23 -18.50 14.96
N PHE A 527 -8.99 -18.02 14.95
CA PHE A 527 -8.69 -16.65 14.50
C PHE A 527 -8.23 -16.68 13.05
N ASP A 528 -9.04 -16.09 12.18
CA ASP A 528 -8.64 -15.78 10.81
C ASP A 528 -7.76 -14.53 10.80
N GLU A 529 -6.45 -14.75 10.91
CA GLU A 529 -5.44 -13.70 10.85
C GLU A 529 -4.84 -13.54 9.45
N VAL A 530 -5.55 -14.00 8.40
CA VAL A 530 -5.12 -13.82 7.01
C VAL A 530 -4.94 -12.34 6.70
N PHE A 531 -5.84 -11.47 7.18
CA PHE A 531 -5.72 -10.03 7.05
C PHE A 531 -4.90 -9.39 8.18
N THR A 532 -5.22 -9.69 9.43
CA THR A 532 -4.83 -8.88 10.60
C THR A 532 -3.49 -9.25 11.22
N GLY A 533 -3.02 -10.48 10.99
CA GLY A 533 -1.76 -10.97 11.56
C GLY A 533 -0.52 -10.37 10.90
N LEU A 534 0.63 -10.77 11.44
CA LEU A 534 1.96 -10.47 10.92
C LEU A 534 2.20 -8.97 10.73
N TYR A 535 1.94 -8.20 11.79
CA TYR A 535 2.16 -6.74 11.88
C TYR A 535 1.25 -5.87 11.00
N ARG A 536 0.22 -6.41 10.34
CA ARG A 536 -0.76 -5.55 9.62
C ARG A 536 -1.30 -4.44 10.52
N LEU A 537 -1.68 -4.81 11.74
CA LEU A 537 -2.21 -3.93 12.78
C LEU A 537 -1.16 -3.50 13.83
N GLY A 538 0.13 -3.62 13.51
CA GLY A 538 1.23 -3.19 14.38
C GLY A 538 1.71 -4.22 15.40
N ARG A 539 1.17 -5.45 15.41
CA ARG A 539 1.61 -6.55 16.29
C ARG A 539 1.75 -7.86 15.52
N PHE A 540 2.59 -8.78 16.00
CA PHE A 540 2.77 -10.08 15.36
C PHE A 540 1.44 -10.84 15.18
N THR A 541 0.62 -10.84 16.24
CA THR A 541 -0.74 -11.42 16.23
C THR A 541 -1.76 -10.41 16.77
N ALA A 542 -2.93 -10.38 16.13
CA ALA A 542 -4.05 -9.57 16.57
C ALA A 542 -4.72 -10.13 17.84
N ALA A 543 -4.53 -11.42 18.15
CA ALA A 543 -4.97 -12.05 19.40
C ALA A 543 -4.55 -11.26 20.65
N SER A 544 -3.36 -10.66 20.63
CA SER A 544 -2.83 -9.85 21.72
C SER A 544 -3.68 -8.60 22.05
N PHE A 545 -4.47 -8.09 21.10
CA PHE A 545 -5.43 -7.01 21.35
C PHE A 545 -6.70 -7.51 22.06
N LEU A 546 -7.02 -8.80 21.96
CA LEU A 546 -8.14 -9.45 22.65
C LEU A 546 -7.74 -10.02 24.02
N GLY A 547 -6.44 -10.10 24.30
CA GLY A 547 -5.89 -10.68 25.53
C GLY A 547 -6.23 -12.16 25.73
N THR A 548 -6.61 -12.88 24.66
CA THR A 548 -7.03 -14.28 24.68
C THR A 548 -6.52 -14.99 23.44
N ASP A 549 -6.06 -16.23 23.62
CA ASP A 549 -5.44 -17.02 22.57
C ASP A 549 -6.45 -17.79 21.74
N ALA A 550 -6.13 -18.05 20.47
CA ALA A 550 -6.88 -18.99 19.64
C ALA A 550 -6.42 -20.44 19.85
N ASP A 551 -7.26 -21.38 19.44
CA ASP A 551 -6.93 -22.81 19.37
C ASP A 551 -6.44 -23.19 17.95
N ILE A 552 -6.82 -22.39 16.95
CA ILE A 552 -6.37 -22.47 15.56
C ILE A 552 -6.19 -21.03 15.02
N SER A 553 -5.11 -20.76 14.27
CA SER A 553 -4.90 -19.47 13.60
C SER A 553 -4.47 -19.64 12.15
N VAL A 554 -5.01 -18.83 11.25
CA VAL A 554 -4.71 -18.87 9.81
C VAL A 554 -3.92 -17.63 9.41
N ASN A 555 -2.80 -17.79 8.71
CA ASN A 555 -1.97 -16.69 8.21
C ASN A 555 -1.68 -16.86 6.72
N ALA A 556 -1.83 -15.78 5.93
CA ALA A 556 -1.40 -15.70 4.54
C ALA A 556 -0.99 -14.26 4.24
N LYS A 557 -1.24 -13.73 3.03
CA LYS A 557 -1.01 -12.32 2.64
C LYS A 557 0.38 -11.80 3.05
N LEU A 558 0.49 -11.07 4.17
CA LEU A 558 1.75 -10.54 4.71
C LEU A 558 2.79 -11.62 5.02
N LEU A 559 2.38 -12.89 5.14
CA LEU A 559 3.27 -14.03 5.37
C LEU A 559 4.49 -14.02 4.44
N THR A 560 4.29 -13.71 3.16
CA THR A 560 5.36 -13.66 2.15
C THR A 560 5.72 -12.24 1.71
N GLY A 561 5.31 -11.23 2.49
CA GLY A 561 5.58 -9.82 2.22
C GLY A 561 4.92 -9.27 0.95
N GLY A 562 4.02 -10.05 0.33
CA GLY A 562 3.35 -9.73 -0.93
C GLY A 562 4.01 -10.28 -2.19
N LEU A 563 5.03 -11.15 -2.08
CA LEU A 563 5.77 -11.65 -3.25
C LEU A 563 5.15 -12.88 -3.92
N VAL A 564 4.70 -13.87 -3.13
CA VAL A 564 4.27 -15.18 -3.65
C VAL A 564 3.19 -15.79 -2.74
N PRO A 565 2.18 -16.54 -3.25
CA PRO A 565 1.17 -17.16 -2.40
C PRO A 565 1.76 -18.23 -1.48
N LEU A 566 1.35 -18.21 -0.21
CA LEU A 566 1.53 -19.26 0.78
C LEU A 566 0.52 -19.01 1.91
N CYS A 567 0.02 -20.07 2.54
CA CYS A 567 -0.78 -20.00 3.74
C CYS A 567 -0.31 -21.01 4.77
N THR A 568 -0.45 -20.67 6.04
CA THR A 568 -0.21 -21.55 7.18
C THR A 568 -1.40 -21.55 8.13
N THR A 569 -1.74 -22.71 8.67
CA THR A 569 -2.75 -22.87 9.73
C THR A 569 -2.04 -23.46 10.95
N MET A 570 -1.85 -22.64 11.99
CA MET A 570 -1.33 -23.08 13.28
C MET A 570 -2.45 -23.71 14.11
N ALA A 571 -2.15 -24.77 14.85
CA ALA A 571 -3.12 -25.46 15.69
C ALA A 571 -2.51 -25.86 17.03
N SER A 572 -3.35 -25.94 18.05
CA SER A 572 -2.96 -26.47 19.35
C SER A 572 -2.79 -27.98 19.36
N GLU A 573 -2.05 -28.50 20.33
CA GLU A 573 -1.85 -29.96 20.47
C GLU A 573 -3.20 -30.68 20.61
N SER A 574 -4.11 -30.13 21.43
CA SER A 574 -5.45 -30.69 21.63
C SER A 574 -6.35 -30.73 20.38
N ILE A 575 -6.02 -29.94 19.34
CA ILE A 575 -6.67 -30.02 18.03
C ILE A 575 -6.01 -31.10 17.17
N PHE A 576 -4.68 -31.18 17.20
CA PHE A 576 -3.92 -32.20 16.50
C PHE A 576 -4.28 -33.62 16.96
N ASP A 577 -4.40 -33.83 18.28
CA ASP A 577 -4.75 -35.12 18.88
C ASP A 577 -6.09 -35.68 18.41
N ALA A 578 -7.01 -34.83 17.90
CA ALA A 578 -8.29 -35.26 17.34
C ALA A 578 -8.17 -36.05 16.01
N PHE A 579 -6.98 -36.05 15.42
CA PHE A 579 -6.64 -36.75 14.16
C PHE A 579 -5.61 -37.87 14.36
N VAL A 580 -5.14 -38.09 15.59
CA VAL A 580 -4.17 -39.15 15.91
C VAL A 580 -4.93 -40.44 16.20
N SER A 581 -4.78 -41.44 15.34
CA SER A 581 -5.27 -42.80 15.55
C SER A 581 -4.45 -43.81 14.73
N ASP A 582 -4.70 -45.10 14.94
CA ASP A 582 -4.11 -46.18 14.16
C ASP A 582 -4.72 -46.31 12.74
N ASP A 583 -5.82 -45.63 12.46
CA ASP A 583 -6.51 -45.64 11.17
C ASP A 583 -6.12 -44.41 10.33
N LYS A 584 -5.48 -44.65 9.18
CA LYS A 584 -5.08 -43.59 8.24
C LYS A 584 -6.25 -42.70 7.80
N SER A 585 -7.48 -43.20 7.81
CA SER A 585 -8.67 -42.44 7.42
C SER A 585 -9.10 -41.39 8.45
N ASP A 586 -8.59 -41.47 9.69
CA ASP A 586 -8.80 -40.46 10.72
C ASP A 586 -7.85 -39.27 10.61
N ALA A 587 -6.79 -39.38 9.80
CA ALA A 587 -5.88 -38.28 9.54
C ALA A 587 -6.61 -37.11 8.84
N LEU A 588 -6.01 -35.92 8.89
CA LEU A 588 -6.51 -34.80 8.12
C LEU A 588 -6.20 -35.02 6.64
N LEU A 589 -7.14 -35.64 5.91
CA LEU A 589 -7.04 -35.89 4.47
C LEU A 589 -7.31 -34.62 3.66
N HIS A 590 -6.43 -33.64 3.82
CA HIS A 590 -6.39 -32.39 3.07
C HIS A 590 -4.95 -32.17 2.60
N GLY A 591 -4.76 -31.84 1.32
CA GLY A 591 -3.45 -31.49 0.78
C GLY A 591 -3.57 -30.95 -0.63
N HIS A 592 -2.64 -30.07 -1.00
CA HIS A 592 -2.49 -29.56 -2.36
C HIS A 592 -1.16 -30.02 -2.92
N SER A 593 -1.03 -30.04 -4.25
CA SER A 593 0.23 -30.42 -4.88
C SER A 593 1.39 -29.53 -4.43
N TYR A 594 1.15 -28.25 -4.15
CA TYR A 594 2.16 -27.27 -3.71
C TYR A 594 2.20 -27.03 -2.20
N THR A 595 1.59 -27.91 -1.40
CA THR A 595 1.66 -27.83 0.07
C THR A 595 3.11 -27.64 0.52
N ALA A 596 3.34 -26.57 1.29
CA ALA A 596 4.65 -26.15 1.80
C ALA A 596 5.73 -25.89 0.73
N HIS A 597 5.39 -25.39 -0.47
CA HIS A 597 6.39 -25.17 -1.52
C HIS A 597 7.58 -24.32 -1.03
N ALA A 598 8.80 -24.83 -1.27
CA ALA A 598 10.03 -24.32 -0.66
C ALA A 598 10.32 -22.84 -0.99
N VAL A 599 9.91 -22.36 -2.17
CA VAL A 599 10.04 -20.96 -2.58
C VAL A 599 9.22 -20.05 -1.67
N GLY A 600 7.94 -20.37 -1.47
CA GLY A 600 7.05 -19.62 -0.58
C GLY A 600 7.53 -19.65 0.85
N CYS A 601 7.94 -20.83 1.35
CA CYS A 601 8.45 -20.96 2.71
C CYS A 601 9.72 -20.13 2.93
N GLN A 602 10.67 -20.14 1.99
CA GLN A 602 11.90 -19.35 2.11
C GLN A 602 11.62 -17.83 2.08
N VAL A 603 10.72 -17.40 1.21
CA VAL A 603 10.27 -15.99 1.16
C VAL A 603 9.56 -15.60 2.45
N ALA A 604 8.72 -16.47 2.99
CA ALA A 604 8.01 -16.22 4.24
C ALA A 604 8.95 -16.11 5.44
N VAL A 605 9.97 -17.00 5.51
CA VAL A 605 11.03 -16.92 6.53
C VAL A 605 11.72 -15.56 6.49
N GLU A 606 12.09 -15.07 5.30
CA GLU A 606 12.76 -13.76 5.18
C GLU A 606 11.80 -12.60 5.49
N SER A 607 10.54 -12.70 5.07
CA SER A 607 9.52 -11.68 5.30
C SER A 607 9.21 -11.50 6.80
N VAL A 608 8.89 -12.61 7.48
CA VAL A 608 8.55 -12.59 8.91
C VAL A 608 9.76 -12.16 9.74
N ARG A 609 10.96 -12.67 9.40
CA ARG A 609 12.21 -12.25 10.05
C ARG A 609 12.44 -10.74 9.92
N GLU A 610 12.32 -10.18 8.72
CA GLU A 610 12.53 -8.74 8.51
C GLU A 610 11.53 -7.92 9.32
N MET A 611 10.24 -8.30 9.37
CA MET A 611 9.25 -7.58 10.18
C MET A 611 9.56 -7.66 11.69
N GLN A 612 9.96 -8.84 12.19
CA GLN A 612 10.41 -8.99 13.59
C GLN A 612 11.66 -8.16 13.87
N ASP A 613 12.60 -8.10 12.93
CA ASP A 613 13.81 -7.32 13.11
C ASP A 613 13.55 -5.81 13.00
N MET A 614 12.53 -5.38 12.24
CA MET A 614 12.06 -3.99 12.22
C MET A 614 11.48 -3.57 13.57
N GLU A 615 10.68 -4.44 14.20
CA GLU A 615 10.19 -4.24 15.57
C GLU A 615 11.37 -4.07 16.54
N LYS A 616 12.33 -5.01 16.54
CA LYS A 616 13.52 -4.95 17.42
C LYS A 616 14.38 -3.70 17.20
N ARG A 617 14.42 -3.17 15.97
CA ARG A 617 15.16 -1.95 15.64
C ARG A 617 14.39 -0.67 15.97
N GLY A 618 13.12 -0.76 16.41
CA GLY A 618 12.30 0.41 16.69
C GLY A 618 11.92 1.22 15.44
N GLU A 619 11.80 0.57 14.27
CA GLU A 619 11.53 1.26 13.00
C GLU A 619 10.16 1.98 12.97
N TRP A 620 9.24 1.61 13.86
CA TRP A 620 7.92 2.23 14.03
C TRP A 620 7.80 3.15 15.26
N GLU A 621 8.87 3.35 16.04
CA GLU A 621 8.84 4.19 17.25
C GLU A 621 8.38 5.62 16.96
N TRP A 622 8.65 6.13 15.75
CA TRP A 622 8.20 7.46 15.33
C TRP A 622 6.67 7.54 15.23
N ALA A 623 6.02 6.45 14.80
CA ALA A 623 4.56 6.36 14.66
C ALA A 623 3.92 6.12 16.03
N GLU A 624 4.54 5.27 16.85
CA GLU A 624 4.14 5.06 18.24
C GLU A 624 4.12 6.39 19.01
N LYS A 625 5.22 7.15 18.95
CA LYS A 625 5.35 8.46 19.62
C LYS A 625 4.34 9.51 19.14
N ASP A 626 3.95 9.48 17.86
CA ASP A 626 2.93 10.39 17.31
C ASP A 626 1.55 10.16 17.95
N TRP A 627 1.24 8.89 18.24
CA TRP A 627 -0.02 8.52 18.88
C TRP A 627 0.03 8.74 20.39
N GLU A 628 0.83 7.94 21.12
CA GLU A 628 1.09 8.08 22.56
C GLU A 628 2.44 7.40 22.93
N LYS A 629 3.17 7.93 23.91
CA LYS A 629 4.57 7.54 24.21
C LYS A 629 4.77 6.06 24.65
N ASP A 630 3.70 5.32 24.94
CA ASP A 630 3.70 3.89 25.27
C ASP A 630 2.42 3.21 24.71
N ALA A 631 1.99 3.64 23.52
CA ALA A 631 0.67 3.32 23.00
C ALA A 631 0.48 1.81 22.82
N GLN A 632 -0.55 1.24 23.45
CA GLN A 632 -0.98 -0.13 23.15
C GLN A 632 -1.47 -0.27 21.70
N ALA A 633 -1.86 0.83 21.07
CA ALA A 633 -2.29 0.92 19.67
C ALA A 633 -1.74 2.18 19.01
N TRP A 634 -1.14 2.01 17.84
CA TRP A 634 -0.53 3.09 17.07
C TRP A 634 -0.86 2.91 15.58
N SER A 635 -0.58 3.93 14.78
CA SER A 635 -0.73 3.88 13.33
C SER A 635 0.34 4.70 12.63
N VAL A 636 0.76 4.25 11.45
CA VAL A 636 1.62 5.04 10.56
C VAL A 636 0.92 6.28 10.01
N TRP A 637 -0.42 6.30 10.08
CA TRP A 637 -1.26 7.45 9.77
C TRP A 637 -1.34 8.34 11.00
N SER A 638 -1.03 9.63 10.87
CA SER A 638 -0.86 10.48 12.05
C SER A 638 -2.17 10.72 12.81
N ARG A 639 -2.04 10.88 14.14
CA ARG A 639 -3.18 11.17 15.01
C ARG A 639 -3.90 12.45 14.61
N GLU A 640 -3.13 13.49 14.26
CA GLU A 640 -3.64 14.77 13.78
C GLU A 640 -4.50 14.58 12.52
N PHE A 641 -4.02 13.81 11.54
CA PHE A 641 -4.78 13.54 10.32
C PHE A 641 -6.09 12.80 10.59
N VAL A 642 -6.07 11.78 11.46
CA VAL A 642 -7.30 11.05 11.82
C VAL A 642 -8.30 11.99 12.50
N ASN A 643 -7.82 12.85 13.41
CA ASN A 643 -8.64 13.88 14.05
C ASN A 643 -9.27 14.81 13.01
N ASP A 644 -8.46 15.34 12.10
CA ASP A 644 -8.85 16.24 11.03
C ASP A 644 -9.93 15.65 10.11
N VAL A 645 -9.72 14.44 9.61
CA VAL A 645 -10.69 13.73 8.76
C VAL A 645 -11.99 13.47 9.52
N SER A 646 -11.92 13.13 10.81
CA SER A 646 -13.12 12.84 11.61
C SER A 646 -14.04 14.04 11.81
N HIS A 647 -13.57 15.27 11.58
CA HIS A 647 -14.36 16.50 11.66
C HIS A 647 -15.03 16.88 10.35
N ASN A 648 -14.67 16.23 9.24
CA ASN A 648 -15.28 16.49 7.94
C ASN A 648 -16.76 16.06 7.95
N GLN A 649 -17.65 16.94 7.51
CA GLN A 649 -19.09 16.68 7.51
C GLN A 649 -19.50 15.49 6.63
N GLN A 650 -18.74 15.20 5.56
CA GLN A 650 -18.98 14.05 4.67
C GLN A 650 -18.49 12.71 5.24
N VAL A 651 -17.80 12.72 6.38
CA VAL A 651 -17.27 11.52 7.04
C VAL A 651 -18.24 11.08 8.14
N LEU A 652 -18.63 9.80 8.11
CA LEU A 652 -19.38 9.14 9.19
C LEU A 652 -18.46 8.79 10.35
N GLY A 653 -17.27 8.30 10.04
CA GLY A 653 -16.23 7.98 11.00
C GLY A 653 -14.95 7.55 10.31
N VAL A 654 -13.85 7.58 11.03
CA VAL A 654 -12.52 7.19 10.56
C VAL A 654 -11.81 6.41 11.65
N TRP A 655 -10.94 5.48 11.27
CA TRP A 655 -9.99 4.87 12.20
C TRP A 655 -8.69 4.54 11.48
N ALA A 656 -7.61 4.48 12.24
CA ALA A 656 -6.32 4.00 11.74
C ALA A 656 -5.64 3.12 12.81
N LEU A 657 -5.05 2.01 12.38
CA LEU A 657 -4.36 1.06 13.24
C LEU A 657 -3.28 0.31 12.46
N GLY A 658 -2.06 0.26 12.99
CA GLY A 658 -0.89 -0.26 12.31
C GLY A 658 -0.67 0.43 10.96
N SER A 659 -0.75 -0.33 9.88
CA SER A 659 -0.59 0.18 8.51
C SER A 659 -1.91 0.59 7.83
N VAL A 660 -3.05 0.38 8.49
CA VAL A 660 -4.39 0.50 7.88
C VAL A 660 -5.05 1.82 8.26
N LEU A 661 -5.69 2.45 7.29
CA LEU A 661 -6.60 3.58 7.44
C LEU A 661 -7.93 3.23 6.77
N ALA A 662 -9.04 3.49 7.43
CA ALA A 662 -10.38 3.38 6.86
C ALA A 662 -11.22 4.62 7.18
N ILE A 663 -11.90 5.13 6.16
CA ILE A 663 -12.76 6.31 6.21
C ILE A 663 -14.15 5.89 5.70
N SER A 664 -15.14 5.93 6.58
CA SER A 664 -16.54 5.70 6.25
C SER A 664 -17.18 7.00 5.79
N LEU A 665 -17.67 7.06 4.56
CA LEU A 665 -18.28 8.25 3.98
C LEU A 665 -19.81 8.24 4.13
N ARG A 666 -20.40 9.43 4.22
CA ARG A 666 -21.85 9.63 4.08
C ARG A 666 -22.26 9.42 2.63
N ASP A 667 -23.44 8.85 2.43
CA ASP A 667 -24.08 8.73 1.12
C ASP A 667 -25.56 9.08 1.27
N GLU A 668 -26.09 9.91 0.36
CA GLU A 668 -27.48 10.34 0.32
C GLU A 668 -28.41 9.21 -0.17
N ASP A 669 -27.87 8.24 -0.94
CA ASP A 669 -28.60 7.11 -1.51
C ASP A 669 -28.60 5.85 -0.61
N GLY A 670 -27.97 5.92 0.58
CA GLY A 670 -27.96 4.86 1.61
C GLY A 670 -26.60 4.21 1.91
N ILE A 671 -26.52 3.42 2.99
CA ILE A 671 -25.29 2.74 3.48
C ILE A 671 -25.12 1.37 2.78
N GLY A 672 -23.89 1.00 2.38
CA GLY A 672 -23.54 -0.36 1.92
C GLY A 672 -22.86 -0.47 0.55
N TYR A 673 -22.75 -1.70 0.01
CA TYR A 673 -22.00 -2.03 -1.22
C TYR A 673 -22.46 -1.28 -2.48
N LYS A 674 -23.69 -0.76 -2.51
CA LYS A 674 -24.26 0.01 -3.63
C LYS A 674 -23.86 1.49 -3.61
N SER A 675 -23.20 1.97 -2.55
CA SER A 675 -22.77 3.35 -2.41
C SER A 675 -21.83 3.78 -3.53
N LEU A 676 -22.03 4.99 -4.06
CA LEU A 676 -21.17 5.60 -5.07
C LEU A 676 -20.21 6.64 -4.48
N ALA A 677 -20.41 7.04 -3.21
CA ALA A 677 -19.60 8.08 -2.55
C ALA A 677 -18.10 7.74 -2.56
N ALA A 678 -17.73 6.55 -2.09
CA ALA A 678 -16.33 6.13 -2.08
C ALA A 678 -15.77 5.91 -3.50
N LYS A 679 -16.60 5.43 -4.44
CA LYS A 679 -16.19 5.23 -5.84
C LYS A 679 -15.87 6.55 -6.54
N LYS A 680 -16.61 7.62 -6.23
CA LYS A 680 -16.25 8.98 -6.68
C LYS A 680 -14.87 9.34 -6.14
N LEU A 681 -14.63 9.24 -4.83
CA LEU A 681 -13.32 9.55 -4.23
C LEU A 681 -12.18 8.71 -4.85
N GLN A 682 -12.40 7.41 -5.07
CA GLN A 682 -11.45 6.51 -5.73
C GLN A 682 -11.10 6.97 -7.15
N THR A 683 -12.12 7.33 -7.94
CA THR A 683 -11.92 7.78 -9.33
C THR A 683 -11.05 9.03 -9.36
N HIS A 684 -11.31 9.98 -8.46
CA HIS A 684 -10.51 11.19 -8.34
C HIS A 684 -9.07 10.91 -7.89
N LEU A 685 -8.86 10.04 -6.90
CA LEU A 685 -7.51 9.67 -6.45
C LEU A 685 -6.70 8.94 -7.53
N ARG A 686 -7.38 8.18 -8.39
CA ARG A 686 -6.77 7.51 -9.54
C ARG A 686 -6.37 8.48 -10.64
N GLU A 687 -7.18 9.52 -10.88
CA GLU A 687 -6.88 10.61 -11.82
C GLU A 687 -5.71 11.47 -11.32
N GLY A 688 -5.63 11.69 -10.01
CA GLY A 688 -4.51 12.36 -9.34
C GLY A 688 -4.49 13.88 -9.52
N THR A 689 -3.44 14.52 -8.99
CA THR A 689 -3.23 15.98 -9.06
C THR A 689 -2.09 16.37 -10.01
N GLY A 690 -1.86 15.56 -11.05
CA GLY A 690 -0.78 15.73 -12.04
C GLY A 690 0.64 15.34 -11.55
N THR A 691 0.87 15.27 -10.23
CA THR A 691 2.17 14.88 -9.64
C THR A 691 2.12 13.60 -8.79
N TRP A 692 0.92 13.09 -8.52
CA TRP A 692 0.69 11.89 -7.73
C TRP A 692 -0.72 11.35 -7.99
N ASN A 693 -0.86 10.03 -8.04
CA ASN A 693 -2.14 9.34 -7.97
C ASN A 693 -2.05 8.14 -7.00
N ALA A 694 -3.20 7.69 -6.50
CA ALA A 694 -3.32 6.47 -5.71
C ALA A 694 -4.21 5.45 -6.39
N HIS A 695 -3.69 4.23 -6.49
CA HIS A 695 -4.50 3.07 -6.69
C HIS A 695 -5.11 2.65 -5.35
N SER A 696 -6.40 2.85 -5.19
CA SER A 696 -7.16 2.35 -4.05
C SER A 696 -8.30 1.46 -4.52
N ARG A 697 -8.85 0.67 -3.60
CA ARG A 697 -10.13 -0.02 -3.78
C ARG A 697 -11.07 0.48 -2.70
N VAL A 698 -12.37 0.35 -2.95
CA VAL A 698 -13.42 0.77 -2.03
C VAL A 698 -14.30 -0.42 -1.68
N LEU A 699 -14.89 -0.39 -0.50
CA LEU A 699 -15.83 -1.39 -0.01
C LEU A 699 -17.13 -0.67 0.37
N GLY A 700 -18.08 -0.61 -0.55
CA GLY A 700 -19.29 0.19 -0.39
C GLY A 700 -18.96 1.66 -0.18
N ASN A 701 -19.41 2.23 0.95
CA ASN A 701 -19.14 3.61 1.35
C ASN A 701 -17.80 3.80 2.09
N VAL A 702 -17.01 2.74 2.25
CA VAL A 702 -15.72 2.79 2.94
C VAL A 702 -14.59 2.94 1.94
N PHE A 703 -13.83 4.02 2.12
CA PHE A 703 -12.54 4.23 1.49
C PHE A 703 -11.44 3.76 2.44
N TYR A 704 -10.51 2.95 1.95
CA TYR A 704 -9.39 2.49 2.76
C TYR A 704 -8.06 2.65 2.05
N VAL A 705 -7.01 2.77 2.85
CA VAL A 705 -5.64 2.86 2.39
C VAL A 705 -4.74 2.04 3.30
N MET A 706 -3.80 1.33 2.72
CA MET A 706 -2.77 0.58 3.43
C MET A 706 -1.39 1.04 2.99
N ALA A 707 -0.55 1.35 3.98
CA ALA A 707 0.87 1.55 3.77
C ALA A 707 1.61 0.20 3.84
N SER A 708 2.86 0.16 3.37
CA SER A 708 3.75 -0.94 3.69
C SER A 708 4.33 -0.75 5.09
N GLN A 709 4.85 -1.82 5.65
CA GLN A 709 5.54 -1.79 6.94
C GLN A 709 6.83 -0.97 6.88
N LYS A 710 7.37 -0.72 5.67
CA LYS A 710 8.57 0.09 5.44
C LYS A 710 8.29 1.57 5.16
N THR A 711 7.02 1.99 5.16
CA THR A 711 6.68 3.39 4.93
C THR A 711 7.17 4.27 6.09
N LYS A 712 7.74 5.44 5.78
CA LYS A 712 8.34 6.39 6.76
C LYS A 712 7.55 7.70 6.83
N SER A 713 7.57 8.37 8.00
CA SER A 713 6.84 9.60 8.35
C SER A 713 6.63 10.64 7.22
N PRO A 714 7.65 11.12 6.48
CA PRO A 714 7.48 12.20 5.49
C PRO A 714 6.71 11.81 4.21
N LYS A 715 6.36 10.53 4.03
CA LYS A 715 5.64 10.03 2.86
C LYS A 715 4.12 10.06 3.06
N ILE A 716 3.65 9.80 4.27
CA ILE A 716 2.23 9.69 4.62
C ILE A 716 1.62 11.07 4.89
N VAL A 717 2.34 11.94 5.58
CA VAL A 717 1.87 13.30 5.97
C VAL A 717 1.50 14.18 4.76
N LYS A 718 2.12 13.97 3.59
CA LYS A 718 1.76 14.72 2.36
C LYS A 718 0.51 14.18 1.65
N MET A 719 0.17 12.89 1.80
CA MET A 719 -1.09 12.34 1.28
C MET A 719 -2.29 12.86 2.07
N SER A 720 -2.07 13.21 3.33
CA SER A 720 -3.11 13.32 4.35
C SER A 720 -3.65 14.75 4.49
N SER A 721 -2.80 15.77 4.43
CA SER A 721 -3.22 17.17 4.66
C SER A 721 -3.57 17.96 3.40
N LYS A 722 -2.95 17.70 2.24
CA LYS A 722 -3.11 18.57 1.07
C LYS A 722 -4.30 18.18 0.17
N GLN A 723 -4.48 16.89 -0.13
CA GLN A 723 -5.39 16.46 -1.20
C GLN A 723 -6.84 16.17 -0.76
N LEU A 724 -7.06 15.70 0.48
CA LEU A 724 -8.42 15.60 1.02
C LEU A 724 -9.00 17.00 1.31
N TYR A 725 -8.13 17.95 1.67
CA TYR A 725 -8.49 19.35 1.95
C TYR A 725 -8.61 20.24 0.70
N GLU A 726 -7.76 20.05 -0.32
CA GLU A 726 -7.82 20.79 -1.59
C GLU A 726 -9.14 20.60 -2.35
N LYS A 727 -9.89 19.51 -2.09
CA LYS A 727 -11.21 19.29 -2.70
C LYS A 727 -12.41 19.62 -1.81
N THR A 728 -12.30 19.64 -0.49
CA THR A 728 -13.25 20.42 0.32
C THR A 728 -13.19 21.88 -0.10
N ARG A 729 -12.02 22.38 -0.52
CA ARG A 729 -11.85 23.69 -1.16
C ARG A 729 -12.62 23.83 -2.48
N GLU A 730 -12.52 22.90 -3.43
CA GLU A 730 -13.31 22.95 -4.68
C GLU A 730 -14.82 22.85 -4.42
N GLN A 731 -15.26 21.95 -3.55
CA GLN A 731 -16.67 21.81 -3.19
C GLN A 731 -17.19 23.05 -2.45
N SER A 732 -16.40 23.63 -1.54
CA SER A 732 -16.78 24.88 -0.84
C SER A 732 -16.89 26.05 -1.80
N ILE A 733 -16.05 26.14 -2.84
CA ILE A 733 -16.17 27.15 -3.91
C ILE A 733 -17.47 26.94 -4.70
N ILE A 734 -17.80 25.70 -5.07
CA ILE A 734 -19.04 25.36 -5.76
C ILE A 734 -20.28 25.70 -4.91
N ASP A 735 -20.24 25.39 -3.61
CA ASP A 735 -21.34 25.66 -2.68
C ASP A 735 -21.50 27.18 -2.44
N PHE A 736 -20.40 27.93 -2.38
CA PHE A 736 -20.43 29.40 -2.27
C PHE A 736 -20.93 30.05 -3.57
N GLU A 737 -20.51 29.55 -4.74
CA GLU A 737 -21.02 29.97 -6.05
C GLU A 737 -22.54 29.75 -6.18
N ALA A 738 -23.05 28.66 -5.61
CA ALA A 738 -24.48 28.37 -5.59
C ALA A 738 -25.25 29.38 -4.71
N GLN A 739 -24.65 29.86 -3.61
CA GLN A 739 -25.24 30.86 -2.71
C GLN A 739 -25.15 32.29 -3.25
N THR A 740 -24.14 32.61 -4.07
CA THR A 740 -23.95 33.95 -4.68
C THR A 740 -24.52 34.05 -6.10
N LYS A 741 -25.27 33.04 -6.56
CA LYS A 741 -25.75 32.93 -7.95
C LYS A 741 -26.70 34.06 -8.36
N ASP A 742 -27.44 34.62 -7.41
CA ASP A 742 -28.34 35.75 -7.64
C ASP A 742 -27.56 37.09 -7.70
N LEU A 743 -26.49 37.25 -6.90
CA LEU A 743 -25.58 38.42 -6.98
C LEU A 743 -24.84 38.47 -8.33
N GLN A 744 -24.41 37.31 -8.85
CA GLN A 744 -23.77 37.21 -10.17
C GLN A 744 -24.74 37.57 -11.32
N LYS A 745 -26.06 37.41 -11.12
CA LYS A 745 -27.09 37.85 -12.09
C LYS A 745 -27.35 39.35 -12.02
N GLU A 746 -27.30 39.97 -10.85
CA GLU A 746 -27.54 41.41 -10.68
C GLU A 746 -26.36 42.27 -11.16
N HIS A 747 -25.14 41.73 -11.14
CA HIS A 747 -23.92 42.42 -11.55
C HIS A 747 -23.12 41.59 -12.58
N PRO A 748 -23.62 41.43 -13.82
CA PRO A 748 -23.01 40.57 -14.85
C PRO A 748 -21.63 41.05 -15.33
N ASP A 749 -21.28 42.31 -15.07
CA ASP A 749 -20.02 42.93 -15.50
C ASP A 749 -18.82 42.57 -14.57
N ILE A 750 -19.08 41.86 -13.46
CA ILE A 750 -18.08 41.45 -12.48
C ILE A 750 -18.06 39.93 -12.40
N ASP A 751 -16.90 39.33 -12.65
CA ASP A 751 -16.68 37.89 -12.42
C ASP A 751 -16.42 37.65 -10.92
N PHE A 752 -17.47 37.44 -10.14
CA PHE A 752 -17.35 37.27 -8.69
C PHE A 752 -16.53 36.03 -8.32
N LYS A 753 -16.57 34.99 -9.16
CA LYS A 753 -15.78 33.78 -8.99
C LYS A 753 -14.28 34.11 -9.03
N ALA A 754 -13.82 34.73 -10.11
CA ALA A 754 -12.41 35.02 -10.32
C ALA A 754 -11.90 36.19 -9.45
N VAL A 755 -12.76 37.15 -9.12
CA VAL A 755 -12.33 38.41 -8.48
C VAL A 755 -12.45 38.36 -6.96
N ILE A 756 -13.42 37.63 -6.41
CA ILE A 756 -13.76 37.66 -4.97
C ILE A 756 -13.74 36.26 -4.35
N ILE A 757 -14.47 35.28 -4.90
CA ILE A 757 -14.69 33.97 -4.27
C ILE A 757 -13.40 33.16 -4.25
N GLU A 758 -12.77 32.92 -5.40
CA GLU A 758 -11.52 32.14 -5.47
C GLU A 758 -10.38 32.80 -4.67
N PRO A 759 -10.11 34.11 -4.80
CA PRO A 759 -9.05 34.75 -4.02
C PRO A 759 -9.31 34.74 -2.51
N THR A 760 -10.54 35.04 -2.06
CA THR A 760 -10.88 35.07 -0.62
C THR A 760 -10.76 33.69 0.00
N MET A 761 -11.23 32.66 -0.71
CA MET A 761 -11.09 31.27 -0.25
C MET A 761 -9.62 30.86 -0.18
N ASN A 762 -8.82 31.18 -1.21
CA ASN A 762 -7.38 30.89 -1.21
C ASN A 762 -6.66 31.54 -0.02
N LEU A 763 -6.96 32.80 0.28
CA LEU A 763 -6.42 33.49 1.45
C LEU A 763 -6.86 32.84 2.77
N MET A 764 -8.12 32.44 2.91
CA MET A 764 -8.60 31.74 4.11
C MET A 764 -7.89 30.40 4.32
N PHE A 765 -7.59 29.68 3.23
CA PHE A 765 -6.82 28.44 3.29
C PHE A 765 -5.35 28.68 3.66
N ASP A 766 -4.70 29.67 3.07
CA ASP A 766 -3.30 30.00 3.39
C ASP A 766 -3.15 30.52 4.82
N ILE A 767 -4.15 31.24 5.34
CA ILE A 767 -4.25 31.59 6.77
C ILE A 767 -4.35 30.33 7.63
N LYS A 768 -5.09 29.31 7.17
CA LYS A 768 -5.25 28.04 7.89
C LYS A 768 -3.99 27.17 7.86
N GLU A 769 -3.24 27.18 6.76
CA GLU A 769 -2.00 26.40 6.67
C GLU A 769 -0.83 27.04 7.43
N ASN A 770 -0.78 28.36 7.52
CA ASN A 770 0.42 29.07 8.01
C ASN A 770 0.28 29.65 9.43
N LEU A 771 -0.94 29.92 9.93
CA LEU A 771 -1.14 30.48 11.27
C LEU A 771 -1.53 29.40 12.29
N THR A 772 -1.04 29.54 13.53
CA THR A 772 -1.49 28.75 14.69
C THR A 772 -2.96 29.04 15.03
N ASP A 773 -3.61 28.15 15.79
CA ASP A 773 -5.05 28.31 16.12
C ASP A 773 -5.36 29.62 16.87
N ASP A 774 -4.49 30.04 17.80
CA ASP A 774 -4.63 31.30 18.53
C ASP A 774 -4.48 32.53 17.62
N GLU A 775 -3.58 32.43 16.63
CA GLU A 775 -3.34 33.47 15.64
C GLU A 775 -4.52 33.58 14.67
N ARG A 776 -5.02 32.45 14.18
CA ARG A 776 -6.19 32.40 13.30
C ARG A 776 -7.42 32.99 13.97
N LYS A 777 -7.69 32.59 15.21
CA LYS A 777 -8.85 33.09 15.97
C LYS A 777 -8.82 34.61 16.16
N LYS A 778 -7.63 35.18 16.38
CA LYS A 778 -7.44 36.63 16.45
C LYS A 778 -7.65 37.32 15.10
N HIS A 779 -7.11 36.76 14.02
CA HIS A 779 -7.32 37.28 12.67
C HIS A 779 -8.82 37.26 12.29
N GLU A 780 -9.50 36.14 12.52
CA GLU A 780 -10.94 35.97 12.31
C GLU A 780 -11.78 36.94 13.16
N GLU A 781 -11.36 37.23 14.39
CA GLU A 781 -12.02 38.22 15.24
C GLU A 781 -11.96 39.63 14.62
N TYR A 782 -10.82 40.04 14.05
CA TYR A 782 -10.71 41.33 13.37
C TYR A 782 -11.54 41.39 12.09
N ILE A 783 -11.57 40.32 11.29
CA ILE A 783 -12.43 40.25 10.10
C ILE A 783 -13.91 40.28 10.49
N THR A 784 -14.32 39.55 11.53
CA THR A 784 -15.69 39.56 12.04
C THR A 784 -16.10 40.96 12.49
N ARG A 785 -15.24 41.64 13.26
CA ARG A 785 -15.49 43.02 13.70
C ARG A 785 -15.52 44.01 12.54
N MET A 786 -14.71 43.80 11.50
CA MET A 786 -14.77 44.59 10.27
C MET A 786 -16.16 44.46 9.62
N LEU A 787 -16.63 43.23 9.39
CA LEU A 787 -17.92 42.96 8.75
C LEU A 787 -19.11 43.52 9.54
N GLN A 788 -19.11 43.38 10.87
CA GLN A 788 -20.14 43.93 11.76
C GLN A 788 -20.20 45.46 11.79
N ASN A 789 -19.15 46.16 11.37
CA ASN A 789 -19.06 47.61 11.41
C ASN A 789 -19.03 48.24 10.01
N THR A 790 -19.42 47.51 8.96
CA THR A 790 -19.47 48.01 7.57
C THR A 790 -20.35 49.26 7.41
N GLY A 791 -21.37 49.45 8.26
CA GLY A 791 -22.19 50.68 8.30
C GLY A 791 -21.49 51.90 8.91
N ASN A 792 -20.29 51.73 9.46
CA ASN A 792 -19.39 52.78 9.90
C ASN A 792 -18.01 52.55 9.25
N LEU A 793 -17.86 53.07 8.03
CA LEU A 793 -16.71 52.80 7.16
C LEU A 793 -15.35 53.05 7.84
N SER A 794 -15.20 54.13 8.62
CA SER A 794 -13.95 54.40 9.36
C SER A 794 -13.61 53.31 10.38
N LYS A 795 -14.62 52.70 11.01
CA LYS A 795 -14.43 51.65 12.01
C LYS A 795 -14.16 50.29 11.36
N ALA A 796 -14.84 49.98 10.26
CA ALA A 796 -14.55 48.80 9.45
C ALA A 796 -13.14 48.86 8.84
N GLU A 797 -12.74 50.00 8.29
CA GLU A 797 -11.39 50.24 7.76
C GLU A 797 -10.31 50.01 8.82
N LYS A 798 -10.52 50.48 10.05
CA LYS A 798 -9.61 50.23 11.17
C LYS A 798 -9.43 48.73 11.45
N TYR A 799 -10.50 47.94 11.47
CA TYR A 799 -10.41 46.50 11.71
C TYR A 799 -9.78 45.75 10.55
N LEU A 800 -9.97 46.20 9.32
CA LEU A 800 -9.29 45.64 8.14
C LEU A 800 -7.76 45.82 8.25
N TRP A 801 -7.30 47.01 8.64
CA TRP A 801 -5.87 47.27 8.85
C TRP A 801 -5.30 46.44 10.01
N GLN A 802 -6.09 46.17 11.07
CA GLN A 802 -5.67 45.29 12.17
C GLN A 802 -5.56 43.83 11.73
N ALA A 803 -6.50 43.34 10.91
CA ALA A 803 -6.43 42.01 10.32
C ALA A 803 -5.19 41.86 9.42
N ARG A 804 -4.90 42.88 8.60
CA ARG A 804 -3.71 42.95 7.75
C ARG A 804 -2.41 42.97 8.55
N ASP A 805 -2.33 43.81 9.59
CA ASP A 805 -1.12 43.93 10.41
C ASP A 805 -0.76 42.62 11.12
N TYR A 806 -1.76 41.81 11.43
CA TYR A 806 -1.59 40.48 12.00
C TYR A 806 -0.88 39.51 11.04
N LEU A 807 -0.99 39.73 9.73
CA LEU A 807 -0.36 38.90 8.69
C LEU A 807 1.08 39.31 8.36
N ARG A 808 1.62 40.39 8.94
CA ARG A 808 2.99 40.88 8.66
C ARG A 808 4.10 39.83 8.79
N PRO A 809 4.05 38.87 9.75
CA PRO A 809 5.05 37.81 9.83
C PRO A 809 4.99 36.78 8.69
N TYR A 810 3.95 36.81 7.85
CA TYR A 810 3.64 35.81 6.82
C TYR A 810 3.59 36.47 5.43
N PRO A 811 4.74 36.67 4.75
CA PRO A 811 4.84 37.56 3.59
C PRO A 811 3.97 37.14 2.41
N ASP A 812 3.86 35.84 2.15
CA ASP A 812 3.05 35.30 1.05
C ASP A 812 1.55 35.45 1.32
N VAL A 813 1.12 35.21 2.57
CA VAL A 813 -0.27 35.37 3.01
C VAL A 813 -0.68 36.85 3.03
N LEU A 814 0.21 37.73 3.51
CA LEU A 814 0.01 39.18 3.49
C LEU A 814 -0.15 39.71 2.07
N LYS A 815 0.68 39.23 1.13
CA LYS A 815 0.61 39.65 -0.26
C LYS A 815 -0.75 39.30 -0.87
N GLN A 816 -1.26 38.09 -0.62
CA GLN A 816 -2.60 37.70 -1.07
C GLN A 816 -3.69 38.55 -0.42
N PHE A 817 -3.59 38.81 0.88
CA PHE A 817 -4.52 39.69 1.59
C PHE A 817 -4.58 41.08 0.96
N ASP A 818 -3.42 41.66 0.64
CA ASP A 818 -3.32 42.96 0.01
C ASP A 818 -3.90 42.97 -1.40
N ASP A 819 -3.62 41.93 -2.18
CA ASP A 819 -4.16 41.77 -3.54
C ASP A 819 -5.68 41.62 -3.55
N ILE A 820 -6.29 41.15 -2.45
CA ILE A 820 -7.74 40.99 -2.32
C ILE A 820 -8.41 42.26 -1.81
N TYR A 821 -7.93 42.80 -0.69
CA TYR A 821 -8.65 43.83 0.06
C TYR A 821 -8.12 45.25 -0.14
N ILE A 822 -6.87 45.41 -0.60
CA ILE A 822 -6.17 46.71 -0.59
C ILE A 822 -5.85 47.21 -2.00
N ASN A 823 -5.25 46.37 -2.85
CA ASN A 823 -4.61 46.80 -4.09
C ASN A 823 -5.57 46.91 -5.28
N LYS A 824 -6.67 46.14 -5.30
CA LYS A 824 -7.56 46.05 -6.47
C LYS A 824 -8.54 47.22 -6.58
N ARG A 825 -8.92 47.86 -5.48
CA ARG A 825 -9.94 48.93 -5.47
C ARG A 825 -9.88 49.76 -4.18
N PRO A 826 -10.41 51.00 -4.16
CA PRO A 826 -10.41 51.82 -2.95
C PRO A 826 -11.15 51.13 -1.79
N ILE A 827 -10.49 51.03 -0.63
CA ILE A 827 -10.99 50.31 0.56
C ILE A 827 -12.42 50.72 0.92
N ARG A 828 -12.73 52.02 0.86
CA ARG A 828 -14.07 52.54 1.19
C ARG A 828 -15.16 52.11 0.21
N VAL A 829 -14.82 51.85 -1.05
CA VAL A 829 -15.77 51.33 -2.05
C VAL A 829 -16.06 49.86 -1.74
N MET A 830 -15.01 49.06 -1.51
CA MET A 830 -15.14 47.66 -1.12
C MET A 830 -15.95 47.46 0.17
N LEU A 831 -15.71 48.28 1.19
CA LEU A 831 -16.45 48.22 2.46
C LEU A 831 -17.93 48.62 2.31
N SER A 832 -18.26 49.58 1.44
CA SER A 832 -19.64 49.96 1.14
C SER A 832 -20.39 48.87 0.39
N GLU A 833 -19.74 48.22 -0.59
CA GLU A 833 -20.33 47.07 -1.30
C GLU A 833 -20.59 45.90 -0.34
N LEU A 834 -19.61 45.55 0.51
CA LEU A 834 -19.80 44.53 1.55
C LEU A 834 -20.96 44.87 2.50
N HIS A 835 -21.15 46.16 2.81
CA HIS A 835 -22.27 46.63 3.63
C HIS A 835 -23.62 46.35 2.95
N GLU A 836 -23.75 46.68 1.67
CA GLU A 836 -24.97 46.44 0.89
C GLU A 836 -25.26 44.95 0.77
N THR A 837 -24.25 44.12 0.50
CA THR A 837 -24.40 42.65 0.42
C THR A 837 -24.85 42.05 1.75
N PHE A 838 -24.24 42.43 2.88
CA PHE A 838 -24.64 41.94 4.20
C PHE A 838 -26.04 42.41 4.62
N HIS A 839 -26.45 43.63 4.23
CA HIS A 839 -27.79 44.13 4.52
C HIS A 839 -28.88 43.50 3.66
N GLN A 840 -28.58 43.12 2.42
CA GLN A 840 -29.51 42.38 1.56
C GLN A 840 -29.70 40.94 2.04
N ALA A 841 -28.62 40.25 2.43
CA ALA A 841 -28.68 38.88 2.97
C ALA A 841 -29.55 38.77 4.24
N ASN A 842 -29.49 39.75 5.14
CA ASN A 842 -30.31 39.80 6.37
C ASN A 842 -31.77 40.24 6.15
N ARG A 843 -32.19 40.59 4.93
CA ARG A 843 -33.61 40.84 4.59
C ARG A 843 -34.31 39.59 4.04
N HIS A 844 -33.57 38.50 3.79
CA HIS A 844 -34.10 37.24 3.26
C HIS A 844 -33.89 36.04 4.20
N SER A 845 -33.47 36.29 5.45
CA SER A 845 -33.39 35.31 6.54
C SER A 845 -34.60 35.39 7.48
#